data_AF-A0A3A5VF33-F1
#
_entry.id   AF-A0A3A5VF33-F1
#
_cell.length_a   1.000
_cell.length_b   1.000
_cell.length_c   1.000
_cell.angle_alpha   90.00
_cell.angle_beta   90.00
_cell.angle_gamma   90.00
#
_symmetry.space_group_name_H-M   'P 1'
#
loop_
_entity.id
_entity.type
_entity.pdbx_description
1 polymer ?
#
loop_
_entity_poly.entity_id
_entity_poly.type
_entity_poly.pdbx_seq_one_letter_code
_entity_poly.pdbx_strand_id
1 'polypeptide(L)'
;MQAMKRRGLVFLIVSFFSIFSLSYVSAEGGSTSEFSIEQLFPLMSALFIATMVWRWFIPNQLANLQVAFEIDDDLYEVHRITRDVSDARELLGEGSVGYGVGLYMMGMTGILILIAEFIFQPESFFGPDLYIIGLLILIPILISPWETLNAQLTSKKQKSLSGSKLVIFFRRSFTLIILVTSTLAVLYYGMSKSDDLFIEPVWLAAAMLVFMSPTIFAYGRIMGASWNMLLINKWRTSNGRKNPIDPDKAGILNRLFSLILVIFLLTMPLTALNGIVTVIHVLINEPTNSTEVLNYGGIIGHSLYERIDIISEILFEWEIIKSMPQFLSLYLSLNIAIVGLAFIFELTRNLILGGQTFGGVFGVTLDTPREIRSEVSAQTRQLKFAFAGFSGYTVLLLVLVCYKEFGSLMPFTDWIESRGFDEGMRLLTTWMFIAVGQTVFLLTWLVSIIRYSSLRKLRFDLNPDERREGAVRLAGGDWMRTLVDQAALEEDLDSLIQFQRRSLDGDPALIRHEKARARMWELSIRGLWPLAIEEARKVLAQSGGDDDIARMLIAVGHMASRRLDAAREALHGLEQPEGYDEPELLSFVCEWLDPWQGNVDEDDFWDWENNSCIDHIQNTMQMIRNWNPKQSLDVIHKDRLTRVAQLSMVSLLRAQRMHDEALDISLRLVRQDPTGVRPRIASALCLIDKGDWHSARSIEKELLESDSQDPRVLALSSILGQQSMDEEEFEVALVSGEGKKMKKWINSAPVNSVAALGIKGGMDEAINANVLVTAHEATRRSMPPRYSSGRLTFVANILILIPIWILLGIYVASIRTEIQGAAVSVTLLLLHYSSRKLLLQQRRQIRHRDQKAMVAYAKRMRRFKVAPDKSNIPVGTHLLLSGILVTVNGVVLDIGVPAWLTEHLPKDSDKTVRARLKRRSKKISKSRPPRLQPLGEGWWLKRPKEDGSEVPALERLIGPVAYRGRPSYIDRKAGKNSRPTGMVRTSPRPAHSVDLGSRGIPTNTRKSERKSKLPKNKPNVRVGNSKNLPGYGGKNRRPPV
;
A
#
# COMPACT_ATOMS: atom_id res chain seq x y z
N MET A 1 29.11 -15.58 7.98
CA MET A 1 29.68 -14.27 7.55
C MET A 1 31.20 -14.18 7.62
N GLN A 2 31.87 -14.62 8.70
CA GLN A 2 33.36 -14.59 8.78
C GLN A 2 34.06 -15.43 7.71
N ALA A 3 33.50 -16.59 7.32
CA ALA A 3 34.03 -17.40 6.22
C ALA A 3 33.88 -16.72 4.84
N MET A 4 32.81 -15.94 4.61
CA MET A 4 32.63 -15.14 3.39
C MET A 4 33.59 -13.94 3.36
N LYS A 5 33.84 -13.29 4.51
CA LYS A 5 34.85 -12.23 4.62
C LYS A 5 36.27 -12.77 4.37
N ARG A 6 36.62 -13.95 4.88
CA ARG A 6 37.92 -14.60 4.59
C ARG A 6 38.06 -15.03 3.13
N ARG A 7 37.01 -15.59 2.52
CA ARG A 7 37.02 -15.97 1.10
C ARG A 7 37.07 -14.76 0.17
N GLY A 8 36.39 -13.66 0.50
CA GLY A 8 36.49 -12.40 -0.24
C GLY A 8 37.85 -11.73 -0.11
N LEU A 9 38.48 -11.80 1.08
CA LEU A 9 39.84 -11.30 1.30
C LEU A 9 40.88 -12.16 0.56
N VAL A 10 40.74 -13.49 0.57
CA VAL A 10 41.61 -14.40 -0.20
C VAL A 10 41.41 -14.22 -1.70
N PHE A 11 40.17 -14.03 -2.18
CA PHE A 11 39.91 -13.74 -3.59
C PHE A 11 40.49 -12.38 -4.00
N LEU A 12 40.38 -11.34 -3.17
CA LEU A 12 41.04 -10.05 -3.40
C LEU A 12 42.57 -10.17 -3.42
N ILE A 13 43.16 -10.95 -2.52
CA ILE A 13 44.61 -11.18 -2.47
C ILE A 13 45.07 -11.99 -3.70
N VAL A 14 44.31 -13.01 -4.11
CA VAL A 14 44.60 -13.82 -5.30
C VAL A 14 44.41 -12.99 -6.57
N SER A 15 43.36 -12.17 -6.66
CA SER A 15 43.14 -11.22 -7.76
C SER A 15 44.25 -10.16 -7.83
N PHE A 16 44.68 -9.65 -6.68
CA PHE A 16 45.82 -8.71 -6.56
C PHE A 16 47.12 -9.37 -7.04
N PHE A 17 47.37 -10.64 -6.71
CA PHE A 17 48.52 -11.39 -7.21
C PHE A 17 48.44 -11.75 -8.70
N SER A 18 47.25 -11.98 -9.26
CA SER A 18 47.09 -12.22 -10.71
C SER A 18 47.27 -10.96 -11.56
N ILE A 19 47.02 -9.77 -11.00
CA ILE A 19 47.26 -8.48 -11.67
C ILE A 19 48.77 -8.24 -11.90
N PHE A 20 49.64 -8.79 -11.04
CA PHE A 20 51.10 -8.70 -11.19
C PHE A 20 51.69 -9.47 -12.39
N SER A 21 50.87 -10.20 -13.16
CA SER A 21 51.35 -11.15 -14.19
C SER A 21 51.03 -10.77 -15.65
N LEU A 22 50.50 -9.56 -15.91
CA LEU A 22 49.98 -9.20 -17.24
C LEU A 22 50.55 -7.89 -17.81
N SER A 23 50.70 -7.91 -19.14
CA SER A 23 51.43 -6.94 -19.97
C SER A 23 50.71 -5.61 -20.25
N TYR A 24 51.50 -4.63 -20.69
CA TYR A 24 51.21 -3.26 -21.14
C TYR A 24 50.19 -3.16 -22.28
N VAL A 25 49.41 -2.07 -22.29
CA VAL A 25 48.72 -1.55 -23.48
C VAL A 25 48.88 -0.03 -23.47
N SER A 26 49.64 0.50 -24.43
CA SER A 26 49.81 1.94 -24.67
C SER A 26 48.76 2.44 -25.68
N ALA A 27 48.43 3.73 -25.63
CA ALA A 27 47.61 4.41 -26.64
C ALA A 27 48.30 4.46 -28.02
N GLU A 28 49.64 4.47 -28.05
CA GLU A 28 50.45 4.21 -29.24
C GLU A 28 51.22 2.90 -29.06
N GLY A 29 51.05 1.95 -29.99
CA GLY A 29 51.58 0.59 -29.89
C GLY A 29 53.04 0.48 -29.40
N GLY A 30 53.21 -0.08 -28.20
CA GLY A 30 54.50 -0.50 -27.64
C GLY A 30 54.37 -0.98 -26.20
N SER A 31 54.84 -2.19 -25.89
CA SER A 31 54.90 -2.73 -24.52
C SER A 31 56.28 -2.51 -23.92
N THR A 32 56.41 -1.74 -22.84
CA THR A 32 57.68 -1.49 -22.13
C THR A 32 57.75 -2.26 -20.82
N SER A 33 58.59 -3.29 -20.72
CA SER A 33 58.62 -4.30 -19.65
C SER A 33 59.17 -3.88 -18.27
N GLU A 34 58.78 -2.75 -17.68
CA GLU A 34 59.08 -2.45 -16.26
C GLU A 34 57.86 -1.95 -15.46
N PHE A 35 57.52 -2.66 -14.38
CA PHE A 35 56.43 -2.32 -13.46
C PHE A 35 56.96 -1.32 -12.43
N SER A 36 56.34 -0.14 -12.33
CA SER A 36 56.65 0.86 -11.30
C SER A 36 55.49 0.95 -10.30
N ILE A 37 55.81 1.11 -9.01
CA ILE A 37 54.81 1.25 -7.93
C ILE A 37 53.91 2.48 -8.17
N GLU A 38 54.42 3.48 -8.90
CA GLU A 38 53.72 4.71 -9.25
C GLU A 38 52.47 4.46 -10.10
N GLN A 39 52.45 3.37 -10.89
CA GLN A 39 51.30 2.97 -11.73
C GLN A 39 50.11 2.46 -10.90
N LEU A 40 50.30 2.13 -9.61
CA LEU A 40 49.19 1.76 -8.71
C LEU A 40 48.56 2.97 -8.01
N PHE A 41 49.14 4.17 -8.13
CA PHE A 41 48.60 5.38 -7.49
C PHE A 41 47.19 5.77 -7.98
N PRO A 42 46.86 5.68 -9.29
CA PRO A 42 45.50 5.91 -9.77
C PRO A 42 44.46 5.00 -9.09
N LEU A 43 44.69 3.69 -9.13
CA LEU A 43 43.83 2.70 -8.49
C LEU A 43 43.71 2.92 -6.97
N MET A 44 44.83 3.11 -6.26
CA MET A 44 44.84 3.26 -4.81
C MET A 44 44.17 4.56 -4.35
N SER A 45 44.40 5.67 -5.07
CA SER A 45 43.75 6.96 -4.79
C SER A 45 42.24 6.89 -5.05
N ALA A 46 41.82 6.26 -6.15
CA ALA A 46 40.42 6.06 -6.48
C ALA A 46 39.70 5.18 -5.45
N LEU A 47 40.32 4.09 -5.00
CA LEU A 47 39.80 3.21 -3.95
C LEU A 47 39.72 3.91 -2.59
N PHE A 48 40.71 4.75 -2.26
CA PHE A 48 40.68 5.57 -1.06
C PHE A 48 39.50 6.53 -1.09
N ILE A 49 39.35 7.31 -2.17
CA ILE A 49 38.24 8.26 -2.35
C ILE A 49 36.90 7.52 -2.34
N ALA A 50 36.77 6.41 -3.06
CA ALA A 50 35.56 5.58 -3.07
C ALA A 50 35.18 5.08 -1.66
N THR A 51 36.17 4.72 -0.84
CA THR A 51 35.93 4.32 0.56
C THR A 51 35.42 5.48 1.42
N MET A 52 35.95 6.70 1.22
CA MET A 52 35.46 7.91 1.89
C MET A 52 34.02 8.23 1.45
N VAL A 53 33.72 8.10 0.15
CA VAL A 53 32.38 8.29 -0.41
C VAL A 53 31.38 7.31 0.21
N TRP A 54 31.74 6.03 0.28
CA TRP A 54 30.90 5.00 0.89
C TRP A 54 30.64 5.24 2.38
N ARG A 55 31.68 5.54 3.16
CA ARG A 55 31.56 5.62 4.63
C ARG A 55 30.95 6.92 5.13
N TRP A 56 31.17 8.03 4.42
CA TRP A 56 30.81 9.36 4.90
C TRP A 56 29.87 10.09 3.95
N PHE A 57 30.19 10.18 2.65
CA PHE A 57 29.40 10.98 1.73
C PHE A 57 27.98 10.43 1.54
N ILE A 58 27.82 9.14 1.20
CA ILE A 58 26.50 8.54 0.94
C ILE A 58 25.57 8.63 2.16
N PRO A 59 25.99 8.21 3.38
CA PRO A 59 25.15 8.36 4.56
C PRO A 59 24.80 9.82 4.88
N ASN A 60 25.72 10.76 4.68
CA ASN A 60 25.45 12.18 4.92
C ASN A 60 24.43 12.73 3.92
N GLN A 61 24.49 12.33 2.65
CA GLN A 61 23.53 12.75 1.63
C GLN A 61 22.13 12.15 1.82
N LEU A 62 22.01 11.05 2.55
CA LEU A 62 20.74 10.43 2.94
C LEU A 62 20.29 10.78 4.36
N ALA A 63 21.02 11.65 5.08
CA ALA A 63 20.52 12.18 6.34
C ALA A 63 19.36 13.16 6.08
N ASN A 64 18.39 13.21 7.00
CA ASN A 64 17.18 14.03 6.89
C ASN A 64 16.27 13.70 5.68
N LEU A 65 16.24 12.43 5.23
CA LEU A 65 15.21 11.94 4.31
C LEU A 65 13.81 12.18 4.88
N GLN A 66 12.91 12.64 4.02
CA GLN A 66 11.57 13.03 4.40
C GLN A 66 10.53 12.45 3.45
N VAL A 67 9.32 12.30 3.98
CA VAL A 67 8.14 11.88 3.24
C VAL A 67 6.99 12.83 3.54
N ALA A 68 6.28 13.25 2.50
CA ALA A 68 5.12 14.12 2.61
C ALA A 68 3.87 13.39 2.10
N PHE A 69 2.80 13.43 2.89
CA PHE A 69 1.52 12.89 2.46
C PHE A 69 0.37 13.81 2.83
N GLU A 70 -0.66 13.78 1.99
CA GLU A 70 -1.88 14.54 2.16
C GLU A 70 -2.74 13.94 3.27
N ILE A 71 -3.21 14.82 4.16
CA ILE A 71 -4.11 14.48 5.27
C ILE A 71 -5.47 15.13 5.06
N ASP A 72 -5.46 16.38 4.63
CA ASP A 72 -6.64 17.21 4.40
C ASP A 72 -6.44 18.02 3.10
N ASP A 73 -7.50 18.60 2.56
CA ASP A 73 -7.47 19.29 1.28
C ASP A 73 -6.36 20.36 1.25
N ASP A 74 -5.42 20.22 0.32
CA ASP A 74 -4.24 21.08 0.14
C ASP A 74 -3.24 21.13 1.34
N LEU A 75 -3.37 20.23 2.33
CA LEU A 75 -2.53 20.19 3.54
C LEU A 75 -1.75 18.87 3.67
N TYR A 76 -0.42 19.00 3.64
CA TYR A 76 0.53 17.90 3.70
C TYR A 76 1.30 17.92 5.03
N GLU A 77 1.40 16.77 5.70
CA GLU A 77 2.37 16.59 6.79
C GLU A 77 3.66 16.00 6.24
N VAL A 78 4.78 16.55 6.70
CA VAL A 78 6.12 16.11 6.34
C VAL A 78 6.74 15.43 7.55
N HIS A 79 7.21 14.20 7.35
CA HIS A 79 7.81 13.39 8.38
C HIS A 79 9.23 13.01 8.01
N ARG A 80 10.11 12.95 9.02
CA ARG A 80 11.50 12.51 8.85
C ARG A 80 11.56 10.98 8.91
N ILE A 81 12.17 10.36 7.90
CA ILE A 81 12.47 8.92 7.85
C ILE A 81 13.82 8.65 8.53
N THR A 82 14.82 9.48 8.24
CA THR A 82 16.14 9.43 8.89
C THR A 82 16.37 10.76 9.56
N ARG A 83 16.73 10.80 10.85
CA ARG A 83 17.11 12.04 11.53
C ARG A 83 18.61 12.27 11.41
N ASP A 84 19.38 11.23 11.68
CA ASP A 84 20.83 11.28 11.73
C ASP A 84 21.51 10.34 10.72
N VAL A 85 22.83 10.49 10.61
CA VAL A 85 23.69 9.64 9.78
C VAL A 85 23.64 8.17 10.22
N SER A 86 23.37 7.91 11.51
CA SER A 86 23.15 6.55 12.03
C SER A 86 21.95 5.88 11.38
N ASP A 87 20.82 6.58 11.34
CA ASP A 87 19.55 6.06 10.81
C ASP A 87 19.68 5.81 9.31
N ALA A 88 20.38 6.71 8.61
CA ALA A 88 20.72 6.52 7.20
C ALA A 88 21.58 5.26 6.98
N ARG A 89 22.56 4.98 7.85
CA ARG A 89 23.37 3.75 7.74
C ARG A 89 22.57 2.48 8.01
N GLU A 90 21.67 2.52 8.98
CA GLU A 90 20.77 1.40 9.27
C GLU A 90 19.88 1.11 8.05
N LEU A 91 19.22 2.14 7.52
CA LEU A 91 18.37 2.02 6.33
C LEU A 91 19.14 1.52 5.08
N LEU A 92 20.40 1.91 4.92
CA LEU A 92 21.27 1.41 3.84
C LEU A 92 21.70 -0.05 4.04
N GLY A 93 21.79 -0.50 5.29
CA GLY A 93 22.09 -1.88 5.66
C GLY A 93 20.89 -2.83 5.52
N GLU A 94 19.68 -2.28 5.45
CA GLU A 94 18.44 -3.05 5.42
C GLU A 94 18.09 -3.64 4.05
N GLY A 95 17.59 -4.88 4.09
CA GLY A 95 17.07 -5.59 2.93
C GLY A 95 18.05 -5.68 1.74
N SER A 96 17.63 -5.15 0.58
CA SER A 96 18.38 -5.20 -0.68
C SER A 96 18.95 -3.84 -1.13
N VAL A 97 18.96 -2.84 -0.23
CA VAL A 97 19.51 -1.51 -0.55
C VAL A 97 21.00 -1.58 -0.82
N GLY A 98 21.75 -2.34 0.00
CA GLY A 98 23.19 -2.54 -0.18
C GLY A 98 23.58 -3.05 -1.56
N TYR A 99 22.73 -3.83 -2.22
CA TYR A 99 22.95 -4.24 -3.61
C TYR A 99 22.89 -3.04 -4.58
N GLY A 100 21.88 -2.18 -4.44
CA GLY A 100 21.74 -0.98 -5.26
C GLY A 100 22.87 0.01 -5.04
N VAL A 101 23.24 0.26 -3.77
CA VAL A 101 24.38 1.14 -3.46
C VAL A 101 25.69 0.53 -3.95
N GLY A 102 25.83 -0.81 -3.89
CA GLY A 102 26.98 -1.52 -4.46
C GLY A 102 27.15 -1.26 -5.95
N LEU A 103 26.07 -1.36 -6.74
CA LEU A 103 26.11 -1.04 -8.18
C LEU A 103 26.50 0.41 -8.45
N TYR A 104 25.95 1.34 -7.67
CA TYR A 104 26.33 2.75 -7.75
C TYR A 104 27.83 2.94 -7.43
N MET A 105 28.33 2.32 -6.36
CA MET A 105 29.74 2.38 -5.99
C MET A 105 30.66 1.74 -7.02
N MET A 106 30.25 0.64 -7.68
CA MET A 106 31.03 0.02 -8.75
C MET A 106 31.23 1.01 -9.89
N GLY A 107 30.15 1.57 -10.44
CA GLY A 107 30.24 2.53 -11.54
C GLY A 107 31.02 3.79 -11.15
N MET A 108 30.79 4.31 -9.95
CA MET A 108 31.53 5.45 -9.41
C MET A 108 33.02 5.17 -9.22
N THR A 109 33.39 3.98 -8.74
CA THR A 109 34.79 3.61 -8.58
C THR A 109 35.47 3.46 -9.94
N GLY A 110 34.79 2.87 -10.92
CA GLY A 110 35.30 2.79 -12.31
C GLY A 110 35.57 4.18 -12.90
N ILE A 111 34.64 5.13 -12.72
CA ILE A 111 34.84 6.53 -13.12
C ILE A 111 35.99 7.18 -12.36
N LEU A 112 36.08 6.99 -11.04
CA LEU A 112 37.15 7.58 -10.23
C LEU A 112 38.53 7.06 -10.64
N ILE A 113 38.65 5.77 -10.99
CA ILE A 113 39.91 5.20 -11.52
C ILE A 113 40.23 5.86 -12.85
N LEU A 114 39.25 5.99 -13.76
CA LEU A 114 39.44 6.68 -15.05
C LEU A 114 39.86 8.15 -14.88
N ILE A 115 39.26 8.88 -13.95
CA ILE A 115 39.66 10.27 -13.64
C ILE A 115 41.05 10.30 -13.00
N ALA A 116 41.36 9.37 -12.10
CA ALA A 116 42.67 9.31 -11.48
C ALA A 116 43.77 9.03 -12.51
N GLU A 117 43.53 8.12 -13.46
CA GLU A 117 44.45 7.86 -14.59
C GLU A 117 44.73 9.16 -15.37
N PHE A 118 43.70 9.94 -15.69
CA PHE A 118 43.89 11.25 -16.33
C PHE A 118 44.70 12.26 -15.51
N ILE A 119 44.53 12.27 -14.19
CA ILE A 119 45.23 13.22 -13.30
C ILE A 119 46.71 12.86 -13.16
N PHE A 120 47.05 11.58 -13.09
CA PHE A 120 48.42 11.11 -12.88
C PHE A 120 49.21 10.96 -14.19
N GLN A 121 48.63 10.34 -15.22
CA GLN A 121 49.28 10.10 -16.51
C GLN A 121 48.26 10.21 -17.67
N PRO A 122 48.06 11.40 -18.25
CA PRO A 122 47.03 11.63 -19.26
C PRO A 122 47.29 10.95 -20.62
N GLU A 123 48.52 10.54 -20.92
CA GLU A 123 48.92 10.00 -22.22
C GLU A 123 49.08 8.45 -22.24
N SER A 124 49.11 7.79 -21.08
CA SER A 124 49.31 6.35 -20.96
C SER A 124 48.42 5.73 -19.89
N PHE A 125 47.66 4.70 -20.25
CA PHE A 125 46.77 3.98 -19.33
C PHE A 125 47.38 2.66 -18.87
N PHE A 126 47.21 2.31 -17.59
CA PHE A 126 47.63 1.02 -17.10
C PHE A 126 46.64 -0.08 -17.56
N GLY A 127 47.12 -1.05 -18.35
CA GLY A 127 46.29 -2.11 -18.95
C GLY A 127 45.35 -2.83 -17.96
N PRO A 128 45.83 -3.27 -16.77
CA PRO A 128 44.97 -3.84 -15.74
C PRO A 128 43.88 -2.91 -15.21
N ASP A 129 44.17 -1.62 -15.06
CA ASP A 129 43.21 -0.62 -14.59
C ASP A 129 42.09 -0.44 -15.62
N LEU A 130 42.39 -0.47 -16.92
CA LEU A 130 41.38 -0.47 -17.99
C LEU A 130 40.42 -1.65 -17.92
N TYR A 131 40.89 -2.87 -17.62
CA TYR A 131 40.02 -4.03 -17.42
C TYR A 131 39.14 -3.88 -16.18
N ILE A 132 39.69 -3.34 -15.09
CA ILE A 132 38.93 -3.06 -13.86
C ILE A 132 37.87 -1.99 -14.12
N ILE A 133 38.22 -0.89 -14.77
CA ILE A 133 37.30 0.17 -15.19
C ILE A 133 36.18 -0.42 -16.04
N GLY A 134 36.52 -1.19 -17.08
CA GLY A 134 35.56 -1.82 -17.98
C GLY A 134 34.57 -2.72 -17.24
N LEU A 135 35.05 -3.56 -16.31
CA LEU A 135 34.19 -4.41 -15.50
C LEU A 135 33.28 -3.60 -14.56
N LEU A 136 33.83 -2.59 -13.88
CA LEU A 136 33.11 -1.77 -12.91
C LEU A 136 32.05 -0.86 -13.55
N ILE A 137 32.24 -0.46 -14.81
CA ILE A 137 31.30 0.37 -15.58
C ILE A 137 30.25 -0.49 -16.29
N LEU A 138 30.64 -1.60 -16.92
CA LEU A 138 29.74 -2.43 -17.73
C LEU A 138 28.67 -3.13 -16.87
N ILE A 139 29.01 -3.59 -15.67
CA ILE A 139 28.07 -4.27 -14.77
C ILE A 139 26.87 -3.38 -14.41
N PRO A 140 27.04 -2.15 -13.89
CA PRO A 140 25.92 -1.23 -13.64
C PRO A 140 25.10 -0.90 -14.89
N ILE A 141 25.74 -0.71 -16.05
CA ILE A 141 25.07 -0.42 -17.33
C ILE A 141 24.13 -1.55 -17.74
N LEU A 142 24.56 -2.81 -17.60
CA LEU A 142 23.74 -3.98 -17.94
C LEU A 142 22.61 -4.24 -16.94
N ILE A 143 22.85 -4.01 -15.65
CA ILE A 143 21.89 -4.36 -14.59
C ILE A 143 20.79 -3.28 -14.45
N SER A 144 21.15 -2.00 -14.64
CA SER A 144 20.27 -0.87 -14.36
C SER A 144 18.93 -0.88 -15.16
N PRO A 145 18.92 -1.12 -16.49
CA PRO A 145 17.69 -1.24 -17.26
C PRO A 145 16.79 -2.37 -16.82
N TRP A 146 17.39 -3.50 -16.43
CA TRP A 146 16.64 -4.66 -15.98
C TRP A 146 15.96 -4.41 -14.62
N GLU A 147 16.68 -3.83 -13.64
CA GLU A 147 16.09 -3.48 -12.34
C GLU A 147 15.00 -2.41 -12.48
N THR A 148 15.22 -1.42 -13.35
CA THR A 148 14.25 -0.34 -13.59
C THR A 148 12.98 -0.83 -14.28
N LEU A 149 13.10 -1.68 -15.30
CA LEU A 149 11.95 -2.27 -15.98
C LEU A 149 11.15 -3.16 -15.02
N ASN A 150 11.83 -3.97 -14.22
CA ASN A 150 11.17 -4.81 -13.22
C ASN A 150 10.41 -3.95 -12.21
N ALA A 151 11.02 -2.89 -11.66
CA ALA A 151 10.35 -2.00 -10.72
C ALA A 151 9.11 -1.33 -11.32
N GLN A 152 9.17 -0.85 -12.56
CA GLN A 152 8.04 -0.19 -13.24
C GLN A 152 6.88 -1.14 -13.57
N LEU A 153 7.18 -2.38 -13.96
CA LEU A 153 6.17 -3.39 -14.26
C LEU A 153 5.56 -4.04 -13.01
N THR A 154 6.21 -3.88 -11.85
CA THR A 154 5.66 -4.31 -10.55
C THR A 154 4.58 -3.32 -10.09
N SER A 155 3.42 -3.32 -10.74
CA SER A 155 2.32 -2.40 -10.40
C SER A 155 1.73 -2.66 -9.00
N LYS A 156 1.29 -1.57 -8.34
CA LYS A 156 0.60 -1.49 -7.04
C LYS A 156 -0.56 -2.48 -6.82
N LYS A 157 -1.16 -3.04 -7.88
CA LYS A 157 -2.31 -3.96 -7.78
C LYS A 157 -1.94 -5.44 -7.59
N GLN A 158 -0.67 -5.81 -7.69
CA GLN A 158 -0.22 -7.21 -7.65
C GLN A 158 0.70 -7.54 -6.46
N LYS A 159 0.61 -6.76 -5.37
CA LYS A 159 1.23 -7.11 -4.08
C LYS A 159 0.57 -8.37 -3.43
N SER A 160 -0.55 -8.87 -3.98
CA SER A 160 -1.37 -9.97 -3.44
C SER A 160 -0.95 -11.38 -3.88
N LEU A 161 0.22 -11.58 -4.47
CA LEU A 161 0.68 -12.92 -4.82
C LEU A 161 1.95 -13.18 -4.03
N SER A 162 1.79 -13.88 -2.90
CA SER A 162 2.83 -14.76 -2.35
C SER A 162 3.12 -15.85 -3.39
N GLY A 163 3.78 -15.44 -4.48
CA GLY A 163 4.35 -16.37 -5.42
C GLY A 163 5.55 -17.00 -4.73
N SER A 164 5.67 -18.33 -4.80
CA SER A 164 6.92 -18.99 -4.42
C SER A 164 8.11 -18.28 -5.08
N LYS A 165 9.30 -18.33 -4.47
CA LYS A 165 10.53 -17.71 -5.01
C LYS A 165 10.73 -17.97 -6.51
N LEU A 166 10.22 -19.11 -6.99
CA LEU A 166 10.20 -19.56 -8.37
C LEU A 166 9.30 -18.69 -9.28
N VAL A 167 8.11 -18.29 -8.86
CA VAL A 167 7.24 -17.36 -9.64
C VAL A 167 7.88 -15.98 -9.76
N ILE A 168 8.46 -15.48 -8.67
CA ILE A 168 9.19 -14.20 -8.66
C ILE A 168 10.39 -14.26 -9.61
N PHE A 169 11.12 -15.38 -9.60
CA PHE A 169 12.23 -15.64 -10.51
C PHE A 169 11.78 -15.65 -11.97
N PHE A 170 10.77 -16.46 -12.33
CA PHE A 170 10.25 -16.52 -13.71
C PHE A 170 9.79 -15.15 -14.22
N ARG A 171 9.14 -14.35 -13.37
CA ARG A 171 8.71 -13.01 -13.74
C ARG A 171 9.90 -12.07 -14.00
N ARG A 172 10.94 -12.12 -13.14
CA ARG A 172 12.17 -11.32 -13.34
C ARG A 172 12.95 -11.77 -14.59
N SER A 173 12.97 -13.06 -14.89
CA SER A 173 13.58 -13.58 -16.12
C SER A 173 12.80 -13.13 -17.35
N PHE A 174 11.47 -13.09 -17.29
CA PHE A 174 10.63 -12.63 -18.40
C PHE A 174 10.90 -11.17 -18.78
N THR A 175 11.11 -10.27 -17.82
CA THR A 175 11.46 -8.87 -18.12
C THR A 175 12.83 -8.74 -18.78
N LEU A 176 13.80 -9.60 -18.40
CA LEU A 176 15.10 -9.66 -19.07
C LEU A 176 14.96 -10.15 -20.51
N ILE A 177 14.15 -11.18 -20.75
CA ILE A 177 13.88 -11.71 -22.09
C ILE A 177 13.27 -10.63 -22.98
N ILE A 178 12.29 -9.86 -22.50
CA ILE A 178 11.70 -8.75 -23.26
C ILE A 178 12.79 -7.73 -23.65
N LEU A 179 13.61 -7.32 -22.68
CA LEU A 179 14.68 -6.34 -22.90
C LEU A 179 15.66 -6.83 -23.98
N VAL A 180 16.21 -8.04 -23.82
CA VAL A 180 17.17 -8.62 -24.77
C VAL A 180 16.54 -8.87 -26.14
N THR A 181 15.29 -9.32 -26.20
CA THR A 181 14.61 -9.56 -27.48
C THR A 181 14.37 -8.23 -28.21
N SER A 182 14.01 -7.17 -27.50
CA SER A 182 13.80 -5.85 -28.10
C SER A 182 15.10 -5.24 -28.64
N THR A 183 16.24 -5.44 -27.96
CA THR A 183 17.53 -4.97 -28.45
C THR A 183 18.04 -5.78 -29.63
N LEU A 184 17.89 -7.11 -29.57
CA LEU A 184 18.23 -7.99 -30.70
C LEU A 184 17.36 -7.70 -31.92
N ALA A 185 16.09 -7.33 -31.76
CA ALA A 185 15.22 -6.95 -32.87
C ALA A 185 15.71 -5.68 -33.59
N VAL A 186 16.20 -4.68 -32.84
CA VAL A 186 16.80 -3.46 -33.43
C VAL A 186 18.10 -3.77 -34.14
N LEU A 187 18.96 -4.59 -33.54
CA LEU A 187 20.21 -5.03 -34.18
C LEU A 187 19.93 -5.83 -35.45
N TYR A 188 18.98 -6.75 -35.41
CA TYR A 188 18.56 -7.54 -36.57
C TYR A 188 18.00 -6.65 -37.69
N TYR A 189 17.17 -5.66 -37.34
CA TYR A 189 16.66 -4.70 -38.30
C TYR A 189 17.80 -3.87 -38.93
N GLY A 190 18.76 -3.40 -38.13
CA GLY A 190 19.95 -2.70 -38.61
C GLY A 190 20.79 -3.56 -39.56
N MET A 191 21.06 -4.82 -39.18
CA MET A 191 21.77 -5.79 -40.04
C MET A 191 21.07 -6.07 -41.36
N SER A 192 19.73 -6.01 -41.39
CA SER A 192 18.96 -6.22 -42.63
C SER A 192 18.98 -5.01 -43.59
N LYS A 193 19.44 -3.86 -43.10
CA LYS A 193 19.49 -2.59 -43.83
C LYS A 193 20.90 -2.18 -44.24
N SER A 194 21.93 -2.69 -43.57
CA SER A 194 23.33 -2.48 -43.94
C SER A 194 23.73 -3.39 -45.10
N ASP A 195 24.34 -2.82 -46.15
CA ASP A 195 24.85 -3.57 -47.31
C ASP A 195 26.13 -4.38 -46.98
N ASP A 196 26.80 -4.07 -45.87
CA ASP A 196 28.00 -4.77 -45.38
C ASP A 196 27.70 -5.79 -44.26
N LEU A 197 28.62 -6.75 -44.07
CA LEU A 197 28.58 -7.73 -42.98
C LEU A 197 28.76 -7.09 -41.58
N PHE A 198 29.09 -5.80 -41.53
CA PHE A 198 29.30 -5.00 -40.31
C PHE A 198 28.09 -4.12 -40.02
N ILE A 199 27.69 -4.07 -38.75
CA ILE A 199 26.58 -3.25 -38.27
C ILE A 199 27.00 -1.78 -38.28
N GLU A 200 26.24 -0.90 -38.94
CA GLU A 200 26.51 0.53 -38.90
C GLU A 200 26.46 1.06 -37.45
N PRO A 201 27.39 1.95 -37.06
CA PRO A 201 27.46 2.55 -35.72
C PRO A 201 26.13 3.14 -35.21
N VAL A 202 25.32 3.73 -36.10
CA VAL A 202 24.00 4.31 -35.78
C VAL A 202 23.05 3.25 -35.19
N TRP A 203 23.02 2.04 -35.75
CA TRP A 203 22.14 0.96 -35.29
C TRP A 203 22.61 0.37 -33.95
N LEU A 204 23.92 0.38 -33.69
CA LEU A 204 24.48 0.00 -32.39
C LEU A 204 24.09 1.02 -31.32
N ALA A 205 24.19 2.32 -31.61
CA ALA A 205 23.72 3.39 -30.75
C ALA A 205 22.20 3.27 -30.49
N ALA A 206 21.40 3.00 -31.53
CA ALA A 206 19.96 2.79 -31.40
C ALA A 206 19.61 1.56 -30.54
N ALA A 207 20.32 0.44 -30.71
CA ALA A 207 20.13 -0.75 -29.89
C ALA A 207 20.48 -0.50 -28.42
N MET A 208 21.55 0.26 -28.15
CA MET A 208 21.94 0.67 -26.81
C MET A 208 20.91 1.62 -26.19
N LEU A 209 20.33 2.54 -26.96
CA LEU A 209 19.21 3.38 -26.52
C LEU A 209 17.98 2.56 -26.15
N VAL A 210 17.63 1.56 -26.95
CA VAL A 210 16.50 0.66 -26.64
C VAL A 210 16.78 -0.15 -25.38
N PHE A 211 18.01 -0.65 -25.21
CA PHE A 211 18.42 -1.32 -23.99
C PHE A 211 18.30 -0.41 -22.76
N MET A 212 18.78 0.83 -22.85
CA MET A 212 18.74 1.82 -21.77
C MET A 212 17.39 2.54 -21.63
N SER A 213 16.43 2.25 -22.51
CA SER A 213 15.16 2.96 -22.55
C SER A 213 14.40 2.93 -21.21
N PRO A 214 14.29 1.81 -20.45
CA PRO A 214 13.55 1.81 -19.19
C PRO A 214 14.11 2.82 -18.17
N THR A 215 15.43 2.96 -18.11
CA THR A 215 16.13 3.88 -17.20
C THR A 215 15.97 5.32 -17.62
N ILE A 216 16.09 5.60 -18.93
CA ILE A 216 15.91 6.93 -19.50
C ILE A 216 14.47 7.39 -19.28
N PHE A 217 13.48 6.52 -19.53
CA PHE A 217 12.07 6.83 -19.28
C PHE A 217 11.78 7.10 -17.80
N ALA A 218 12.29 6.28 -16.89
CA ALA A 218 12.10 6.50 -15.46
C ALA A 218 12.67 7.86 -15.04
N TYR A 219 13.92 8.14 -15.41
CA TYR A 219 14.62 9.37 -15.08
C TYR A 219 13.89 10.60 -15.62
N GLY A 220 13.60 10.64 -16.92
CA GLY A 220 12.92 11.77 -17.57
C GLY A 220 11.55 12.05 -16.96
N ARG A 221 10.76 11.00 -16.68
CA ARG A 221 9.41 11.15 -16.09
C ARG A 221 9.44 11.63 -14.64
N ILE A 222 10.34 11.09 -13.82
CA ILE A 222 10.51 11.51 -12.42
C ILE A 222 10.97 12.96 -12.38
N MET A 223 11.88 13.34 -13.29
CA MET A 223 12.34 14.71 -13.37
C MET A 223 11.27 15.69 -13.83
N GLY A 224 10.65 15.45 -14.98
CA GLY A 224 9.65 16.37 -15.52
C GLY A 224 8.45 16.56 -14.61
N ALA A 225 7.99 15.48 -13.96
CA ALA A 225 6.86 15.56 -13.02
C ALA A 225 7.20 16.22 -11.67
N SER A 226 8.48 16.33 -11.29
CA SER A 226 8.87 17.01 -10.04
C SER A 226 9.55 18.35 -10.20
N TRP A 227 9.84 18.77 -11.44
CA TRP A 227 10.52 20.02 -11.75
C TRP A 227 9.90 21.24 -11.04
N ASN A 228 8.57 21.37 -11.06
CA ASN A 228 7.86 22.46 -10.38
C ASN A 228 8.14 22.51 -8.88
N MET A 229 8.12 21.34 -8.24
CA MET A 229 8.37 21.18 -6.81
C MET A 229 9.82 21.51 -6.47
N LEU A 230 10.76 20.96 -7.24
CA LEU A 230 12.19 21.19 -7.06
C LEU A 230 12.53 22.67 -7.21
N LEU A 231 12.03 23.33 -8.26
CA LEU A 231 12.27 24.75 -8.48
C LEU A 231 11.74 25.61 -7.34
N ILE A 232 10.48 25.39 -6.91
CA ILE A 232 9.88 26.14 -5.79
C ILE A 232 10.67 25.93 -4.49
N ASN A 233 11.04 24.68 -4.19
CA ASN A 233 11.74 24.36 -2.96
C ASN A 233 13.17 24.91 -2.96
N LYS A 234 13.95 24.73 -4.02
CA LYS A 234 15.32 25.28 -4.09
C LYS A 234 15.32 26.80 -4.14
N TRP A 235 14.31 27.43 -4.74
CA TRP A 235 14.11 28.89 -4.63
C TRP A 235 13.85 29.34 -3.20
N ARG A 236 13.05 28.58 -2.43
CA ARG A 236 12.84 28.84 -0.99
C ARG A 236 14.13 28.63 -0.19
N THR A 237 14.88 27.55 -0.46
CA THR A 237 16.17 27.26 0.21
C THR A 237 17.17 28.38 -0.05
N SER A 238 17.31 28.85 -1.30
CA SER A 238 18.18 29.97 -1.67
C SER A 238 17.86 31.24 -0.87
N ASN A 239 16.57 31.51 -0.65
CA ASN A 239 16.09 32.62 0.17
C ASN A 239 16.17 32.36 1.70
N GLY A 240 16.72 31.22 2.13
CA GLY A 240 16.85 30.85 3.54
C GLY A 240 15.54 30.46 4.23
N ARG A 241 14.47 30.18 3.46
CA ARG A 241 13.18 29.70 3.97
C ARG A 241 13.17 28.18 4.06
N LYS A 242 12.56 27.66 5.12
CA LYS A 242 12.35 26.21 5.31
C LYS A 242 11.39 25.66 4.25
N ASN A 243 11.57 24.41 3.86
CA ASN A 243 10.70 23.72 2.90
C ASN A 243 10.67 22.19 3.17
N PRO A 244 9.84 21.41 2.45
CA PRO A 244 9.69 19.96 2.67
C PRO A 244 10.92 19.11 2.33
N ILE A 245 11.91 19.65 1.62
CA ILE A 245 13.16 18.95 1.29
C ILE A 245 14.24 19.34 2.32
N ASP A 246 14.27 20.61 2.70
CA ASP A 246 15.19 21.23 3.65
C ASP A 246 14.39 21.87 4.81
N PRO A 247 14.13 21.11 5.90
CA PRO A 247 13.22 21.53 6.98
C PRO A 247 13.93 22.46 7.98
N ASP A 248 15.26 22.35 8.03
CA ASP A 248 16.13 23.15 8.85
C ASP A 248 16.65 24.35 8.06
N LYS A 249 17.03 25.43 8.75
CA LYS A 249 17.43 26.67 8.09
C LYS A 249 18.75 26.45 7.35
N ALA A 250 18.74 26.59 6.02
CA ALA A 250 19.95 26.43 5.21
C ALA A 250 21.02 27.47 5.56
N GLY A 251 22.25 26.97 5.77
CA GLY A 251 23.46 27.78 5.90
C GLY A 251 23.85 28.46 4.58
N ILE A 252 24.82 29.37 4.62
CA ILE A 252 25.20 30.22 3.47
C ILE A 252 25.64 29.38 2.27
N LEU A 253 26.47 28.35 2.49
CA LEU A 253 26.94 27.46 1.42
C LEU A 253 25.78 26.71 0.76
N ASN A 254 24.85 26.15 1.54
CA ASN A 254 23.69 25.43 1.01
C ASN A 254 22.75 26.35 0.23
N ARG A 255 22.67 27.64 0.59
CA ARG A 255 21.91 28.64 -0.18
C ARG A 255 22.54 28.90 -1.54
N LEU A 256 23.87 29.05 -1.58
CA LEU A 256 24.62 29.26 -2.82
C LEU A 256 24.49 28.04 -3.75
N PHE A 257 24.67 26.82 -3.23
CA PHE A 257 24.41 25.60 -4.00
C PHE A 257 22.97 25.51 -4.49
N SER A 258 21.98 25.87 -3.66
CA SER A 258 20.57 25.89 -4.06
C SER A 258 20.29 26.92 -5.15
N LEU A 259 20.93 28.10 -5.10
CA LEU A 259 20.83 29.13 -6.13
C LEU A 259 21.39 28.63 -7.47
N ILE A 260 22.55 27.98 -7.44
CA ILE A 260 23.14 27.35 -8.63
C ILE A 260 22.18 26.31 -9.22
N LEU A 261 21.59 25.44 -8.38
CA LEU A 261 20.61 24.46 -8.81
C LEU A 261 19.33 25.08 -9.39
N VAL A 262 18.88 26.22 -8.86
CA VAL A 262 17.75 26.97 -9.41
C VAL A 262 18.08 27.45 -10.83
N ILE A 263 19.27 28.01 -11.06
CA ILE A 263 19.69 28.46 -12.38
C ILE A 263 19.69 27.29 -13.36
N PHE A 264 20.25 26.15 -12.96
CA PHE A 264 20.23 24.93 -13.78
C PHE A 264 18.81 24.43 -14.07
N LEU A 265 17.93 24.39 -13.08
CA LEU A 265 16.54 23.96 -13.27
C LEU A 265 15.78 24.91 -14.21
N LEU A 266 16.07 26.21 -14.15
CA LEU A 266 15.42 27.21 -14.99
C LEU A 266 15.89 27.13 -16.45
N THR A 267 17.18 26.84 -16.70
CA THR A 267 17.73 26.70 -18.06
C THR A 267 17.44 25.33 -18.68
N MET A 268 17.11 24.30 -17.89
CA MET A 268 16.90 22.92 -18.33
C MET A 268 15.86 22.73 -19.46
N PRO A 269 14.69 23.39 -19.48
CA PRO A 269 13.75 23.26 -20.60
C PRO A 269 14.29 23.82 -21.92
N LEU A 270 15.08 24.90 -21.86
CA LEU A 270 15.71 25.51 -23.04
C LEU A 270 16.81 24.61 -23.60
N THR A 271 17.64 24.04 -22.72
CA THR A 271 18.68 23.08 -23.15
C THR A 271 18.06 21.79 -23.69
N ALA A 272 16.92 21.36 -23.14
CA ALA A 272 16.15 20.23 -23.65
C ALA A 272 15.62 20.47 -25.08
N LEU A 273 15.03 21.63 -25.34
CA LEU A 273 14.61 22.01 -26.69
C LEU A 273 15.80 22.06 -27.66
N ASN A 274 16.89 22.70 -27.26
CA ASN A 274 18.10 22.79 -28.09
C ASN A 274 18.63 21.40 -28.48
N GLY A 275 18.72 20.47 -27.53
CA GLY A 275 19.23 19.13 -27.82
C GLY A 275 18.33 18.31 -28.73
N ILE A 276 17.01 18.37 -28.53
CA ILE A 276 16.04 17.67 -29.40
C ILE A 276 16.11 18.22 -30.82
N VAL A 277 16.05 19.55 -30.98
CA VAL A 277 16.07 20.18 -32.31
C VAL A 277 17.40 19.94 -33.00
N THR A 278 18.53 19.97 -32.28
CA THR A 278 19.87 19.68 -32.81
C THR A 278 19.94 18.26 -33.37
N VAL A 279 19.49 17.25 -32.63
CA VAL A 279 19.51 15.85 -33.10
C VAL A 279 18.58 15.65 -34.31
N ILE A 280 17.38 16.24 -34.29
CA ILE A 280 16.45 16.17 -35.43
C ILE A 280 17.06 16.83 -36.67
N HIS A 281 17.70 18.00 -36.51
CA HIS A 281 18.34 18.72 -37.61
C HIS A 281 19.49 17.91 -38.22
N VAL A 282 20.35 17.29 -37.41
CA VAL A 282 21.47 16.48 -37.90
C VAL A 282 21.00 15.18 -38.55
N LEU A 283 19.99 14.49 -37.98
CA LEU A 283 19.50 13.22 -38.53
C LEU A 283 18.62 13.35 -39.78
N ILE A 284 17.91 14.47 -39.96
CA ILE A 284 16.98 14.65 -41.09
C ILE A 284 17.58 15.53 -42.19
N ASN A 285 18.24 16.63 -41.82
CA ASN A 285 18.72 17.60 -42.80
C ASN A 285 20.19 17.38 -43.19
N GLU A 286 20.93 16.51 -42.49
CA GLU A 286 22.32 16.13 -42.76
C GLU A 286 23.22 17.31 -43.19
N PRO A 287 23.36 18.37 -42.37
CA PRO A 287 24.09 19.57 -42.77
C PRO A 287 25.60 19.30 -42.84
N THR A 288 26.30 20.00 -43.74
CA THR A 288 27.75 19.83 -43.96
C THR A 288 28.60 20.24 -42.75
N ASN A 289 28.07 21.06 -41.85
CA ASN A 289 28.71 21.51 -40.60
C ASN A 289 28.24 20.72 -39.35
N SER A 290 27.71 19.51 -39.54
CA SER A 290 27.13 18.70 -38.45
C SER A 290 28.09 18.46 -37.27
N THR A 291 29.38 18.24 -37.52
CA THR A 291 30.41 18.05 -36.49
C THR A 291 30.61 19.30 -35.64
N GLU A 292 30.73 20.48 -36.26
CA GLU A 292 30.88 21.76 -35.58
C GLU A 292 29.65 22.10 -34.73
N VAL A 293 28.45 21.88 -35.28
CA VAL A 293 27.19 22.12 -34.57
C VAL A 293 27.11 21.28 -33.28
N LEU A 294 27.50 20.01 -33.35
CA LEU A 294 27.47 19.11 -32.18
C LEU A 294 28.58 19.42 -31.17
N ASN A 295 29.74 19.92 -31.61
CA ASN A 295 30.86 20.30 -30.75
C ASN A 295 30.60 21.61 -29.98
N TYR A 296 30.03 22.64 -30.64
CA TYR A 296 29.81 23.96 -30.03
C TYR A 296 28.51 24.08 -29.20
N GLY A 297 27.94 22.98 -28.71
CA GLY A 297 26.77 23.02 -27.83
C GLY A 297 25.41 23.05 -28.55
N GLY A 298 25.35 22.51 -29.77
CA GLY A 298 24.14 22.41 -30.59
C GLY A 298 23.86 23.68 -31.40
N ILE A 299 22.67 23.76 -31.98
CA ILE A 299 22.29 24.86 -32.89
C ILE A 299 22.44 26.23 -32.21
N ILE A 300 22.00 26.37 -30.96
CA ILE A 300 22.13 27.64 -30.23
C ILE A 300 23.60 28.04 -30.06
N GLY A 301 24.44 27.10 -29.65
CA GLY A 301 25.84 27.39 -29.37
C GLY A 301 26.67 27.63 -30.64
N HIS A 302 26.41 26.89 -31.71
CA HIS A 302 26.99 27.16 -33.03
C HIS A 302 26.54 28.51 -33.59
N SER A 303 25.25 28.86 -33.46
CA SER A 303 24.75 30.18 -33.89
C SER A 303 25.36 31.33 -33.09
N LEU A 304 25.76 31.10 -31.84
CA LEU A 304 26.47 32.06 -31.02
C LEU A 304 27.94 32.18 -31.47
N TYR A 305 28.57 31.05 -31.78
CA TYR A 305 29.94 30.97 -32.31
C TYR A 305 30.09 31.73 -33.63
N GLU A 306 29.21 31.49 -34.61
CA GLU A 306 29.22 32.20 -35.90
C GLU A 306 28.98 33.71 -35.78
N ARG A 307 28.32 34.15 -34.70
CA ARG A 307 27.97 35.55 -34.45
C ARG A 307 28.90 36.27 -33.49
N ILE A 308 30.00 35.62 -33.05
CA ILE A 308 30.98 36.22 -32.13
C ILE A 308 31.53 37.54 -32.68
N ASP A 309 31.82 37.62 -33.98
CA ASP A 309 32.44 38.82 -34.56
C ASP A 309 31.51 40.04 -34.45
N ILE A 310 30.22 39.88 -34.76
CA ILE A 310 29.18 40.93 -34.67
C ILE A 310 28.87 41.29 -33.20
N ILE A 311 28.87 40.31 -32.29
CA ILE A 311 28.61 40.54 -30.86
C ILE A 311 29.81 41.21 -30.19
N SER A 312 31.04 40.89 -30.62
CA SER A 312 32.28 41.51 -30.12
C SER A 312 32.38 43.00 -30.47
N GLU A 313 31.77 43.41 -31.58
CA GLU A 313 31.69 44.81 -32.00
C GLU A 313 30.72 45.65 -31.15
N ILE A 314 29.71 45.01 -30.53
CA ILE A 314 28.71 45.66 -29.67
C ILE A 314 29.10 45.60 -28.18
N LEU A 315 29.83 44.56 -27.74
CA LEU A 315 30.29 44.38 -26.35
C LEU A 315 31.82 44.44 -26.22
N PHE A 316 32.40 45.58 -26.61
CA PHE A 316 33.85 45.78 -26.72
C PHE A 316 34.66 45.66 -25.41
N GLU A 317 34.03 45.54 -24.23
CA GLU A 317 34.74 45.45 -22.94
C GLU A 317 34.72 44.07 -22.27
N TRP A 318 33.94 43.09 -22.77
CA TRP A 318 33.71 41.84 -22.04
C TRP A 318 34.39 40.65 -22.74
N GLU A 319 35.67 40.44 -22.42
CA GLU A 319 36.51 39.32 -22.89
C GLU A 319 35.87 37.93 -22.61
N ILE A 320 34.96 37.87 -21.65
CA ILE A 320 34.14 36.70 -21.28
C ILE A 320 33.28 36.19 -22.46
N ILE A 321 32.89 37.05 -23.41
CA ILE A 321 31.97 36.67 -24.49
C ILE A 321 32.67 35.89 -25.60
N LYS A 322 33.96 36.14 -25.83
CA LYS A 322 34.76 35.42 -26.85
C LYS A 322 34.96 33.95 -26.50
N SER A 323 34.96 33.63 -25.20
CA SER A 323 35.04 32.25 -24.69
C SER A 323 33.66 31.63 -24.42
N MET A 324 32.55 32.33 -24.74
CA MET A 324 31.19 31.92 -24.39
C MET A 324 30.75 30.58 -25.01
N PRO A 325 31.12 30.21 -26.25
CA PRO A 325 30.82 28.87 -26.79
C PRO A 325 31.59 27.76 -26.07
N GLN A 326 32.88 27.97 -25.73
CA GLN A 326 33.62 27.02 -24.90
C GLN A 326 33.04 26.93 -23.49
N PHE A 327 32.67 28.07 -22.88
CA PHE A 327 31.96 28.08 -21.59
C PHE A 327 30.61 27.40 -21.67
N LEU A 328 29.87 27.52 -22.77
CA LEU A 328 28.57 26.88 -22.97
C LEU A 328 28.72 25.36 -23.18
N SER A 329 29.74 24.93 -23.95
CA SER A 329 30.07 23.51 -24.13
C SER A 329 30.53 22.89 -22.81
N LEU A 330 31.49 23.52 -22.12
CA LEU A 330 31.95 23.14 -20.78
C LEU A 330 30.77 23.15 -19.80
N TYR A 331 29.89 24.14 -19.84
CA TYR A 331 28.69 24.22 -19.01
C TYR A 331 27.75 23.06 -19.32
N LEU A 332 27.49 22.72 -20.58
CA LEU A 332 26.62 21.59 -20.95
C LEU A 332 27.20 20.27 -20.44
N SER A 333 28.51 20.07 -20.62
CA SER A 333 29.23 18.85 -20.25
C SER A 333 29.41 18.73 -18.72
N LEU A 334 29.69 19.83 -18.03
CA LEU A 334 29.75 19.92 -16.57
C LEU A 334 28.37 19.81 -15.93
N ASN A 335 27.32 20.33 -16.57
CA ASN A 335 25.93 20.16 -16.15
C ASN A 335 25.59 18.67 -16.24
N ILE A 336 25.92 17.95 -17.31
CA ILE A 336 25.71 16.49 -17.39
C ILE A 336 26.55 15.73 -16.33
N ALA A 337 27.79 16.15 -16.06
CA ALA A 337 28.68 15.47 -15.11
C ALA A 337 28.34 15.74 -13.63
N ILE A 338 28.21 17.01 -13.22
CA ILE A 338 27.90 17.42 -11.83
C ILE A 338 26.43 17.11 -11.50
N VAL A 339 25.51 17.32 -12.46
CA VAL A 339 24.11 16.91 -12.35
C VAL A 339 23.93 15.42 -12.67
N GLY A 340 24.99 14.66 -12.95
CA GLY A 340 24.96 13.20 -12.95
C GLY A 340 25.24 12.63 -11.54
N LEU A 341 26.26 13.17 -10.87
CA LEU A 341 26.79 12.65 -9.60
C LEU A 341 26.01 13.09 -8.36
N ALA A 342 25.78 14.40 -8.19
CA ALA A 342 25.09 14.94 -7.01
C ALA A 342 23.57 14.74 -7.10
N PHE A 343 23.09 14.53 -8.31
CA PHE A 343 21.69 14.57 -8.64
C PHE A 343 20.91 13.31 -8.29
N ILE A 344 21.57 12.14 -8.23
CA ILE A 344 20.93 10.90 -7.75
C ILE A 344 20.40 11.08 -6.33
N PHE A 345 21.10 11.80 -5.46
CA PHE A 345 20.65 12.03 -4.08
C PHE A 345 19.48 13.01 -4.00
N GLU A 346 19.48 14.08 -4.80
CA GLU A 346 18.34 15.00 -4.92
C GLU A 346 17.10 14.30 -5.49
N LEU A 347 17.28 13.46 -6.51
CA LEU A 347 16.21 12.61 -7.03
C LEU A 347 15.68 11.63 -6.01
N THR A 348 16.57 10.99 -5.26
CA THR A 348 16.21 10.02 -4.22
C THR A 348 15.39 10.71 -3.13
N ARG A 349 15.83 11.88 -2.65
CA ARG A 349 15.08 12.72 -1.69
C ARG A 349 13.69 13.05 -2.21
N ASN A 350 13.59 13.47 -3.46
CA ASN A 350 12.32 13.84 -4.08
C ASN A 350 11.39 12.64 -4.35
N LEU A 351 11.95 11.47 -4.68
CA LEU A 351 11.21 10.22 -4.83
C LEU A 351 10.59 9.78 -3.51
N ILE A 352 11.37 9.81 -2.43
CA ILE A 352 10.95 9.45 -1.07
C ILE A 352 9.97 10.47 -0.50
N LEU A 353 10.15 11.76 -0.81
CA LEU A 353 9.20 12.81 -0.46
C LEU A 353 7.80 12.55 -1.03
N GLY A 354 7.72 11.84 -2.15
CA GLY A 354 6.48 11.69 -2.91
C GLY A 354 6.22 12.87 -3.84
N GLY A 355 7.23 13.66 -4.22
CA GLY A 355 7.07 14.84 -5.08
C GLY A 355 6.37 14.54 -6.42
N GLN A 356 6.38 13.29 -6.86
CA GLN A 356 5.70 12.82 -8.07
C GLN A 356 4.17 12.76 -7.96
N THR A 357 3.60 12.60 -6.75
CA THR A 357 2.14 12.46 -6.59
C THR A 357 1.43 13.82 -6.63
N PHE A 358 2.09 14.89 -6.18
CA PHE A 358 1.52 16.23 -6.14
C PHE A 358 2.23 17.26 -7.02
N GLY A 359 3.52 17.06 -7.37
CA GLY A 359 4.35 17.95 -8.20
C GLY A 359 3.98 18.02 -9.69
N GLY A 360 3.37 16.97 -10.24
CA GLY A 360 3.16 16.84 -11.68
C GLY A 360 2.24 15.67 -12.06
N VAL A 361 2.15 15.42 -13.37
CA VAL A 361 1.33 14.35 -13.96
C VAL A 361 2.25 13.39 -14.71
N PHE A 362 1.88 12.10 -14.79
CA PHE A 362 2.68 11.04 -15.43
C PHE A 362 4.01 10.65 -14.73
N GLY A 363 4.26 11.14 -13.51
CA GLY A 363 5.40 10.70 -12.68
C GLY A 363 5.38 9.19 -12.37
N VAL A 364 6.54 8.64 -12.01
CA VAL A 364 6.68 7.23 -11.59
C VAL A 364 6.45 7.15 -10.08
N THR A 365 5.44 6.39 -9.65
CA THR A 365 5.15 6.17 -8.21
C THR A 365 5.25 4.69 -7.89
N LEU A 366 6.35 4.29 -7.24
CA LEU A 366 6.60 2.89 -6.86
C LEU A 366 5.71 2.48 -5.70
N ASP A 367 5.81 3.22 -4.60
CA ASP A 367 5.00 3.04 -3.40
C ASP A 367 4.19 4.32 -3.12
N THR A 368 3.19 4.24 -2.24
CA THR A 368 2.44 5.43 -1.82
C THR A 368 3.19 6.15 -0.69
N PRO A 369 3.15 7.50 -0.59
CA PRO A 369 3.86 8.21 0.47
C PRO A 369 3.54 7.71 1.90
N ARG A 370 2.30 7.32 2.16
CA ARG A 370 1.89 6.72 3.44
C ARG A 370 2.62 5.40 3.72
N GLU A 371 2.77 4.53 2.72
CA GLU A 371 3.53 3.28 2.85
C GLU A 371 5.03 3.52 3.03
N ILE A 372 5.61 4.53 2.37
CA ILE A 372 7.03 4.89 2.59
C ILE A 372 7.26 5.28 4.05
N ARG A 373 6.31 6.00 4.65
CA ARG A 373 6.43 6.41 6.05
C ARG A 373 6.33 5.25 7.03
N SER A 374 5.44 4.28 6.77
CA SER A 374 5.12 3.20 7.70
C SER A 374 5.92 1.91 7.49
N GLU A 375 6.46 1.66 6.29
CA GLU A 375 7.07 0.38 5.91
C GLU A 375 8.52 0.53 5.48
N VAL A 376 9.43 -0.11 6.22
CA VAL A 376 10.87 -0.20 5.87
C VAL A 376 11.06 -0.91 4.52
N SER A 377 10.20 -1.89 4.20
CA SER A 377 10.23 -2.58 2.91
C SER A 377 9.93 -1.65 1.71
N ALA A 378 9.10 -0.62 1.91
CA ALA A 378 8.82 0.39 0.89
C ALA A 378 9.99 1.37 0.76
N GLN A 379 10.56 1.83 1.88
CA GLN A 379 11.75 2.70 1.90
C GLN A 379 12.93 2.05 1.17
N THR A 380 13.24 0.80 1.51
CA THR A 380 14.34 0.03 0.91
C THR A 380 14.13 -0.21 -0.59
N ARG A 381 12.90 -0.46 -1.03
CA ARG A 381 12.59 -0.63 -2.46
C ARG A 381 12.82 0.66 -3.25
N GLN A 382 12.46 1.82 -2.69
CA GLN A 382 12.70 3.11 -3.35
C GLN A 382 14.17 3.44 -3.44
N LEU A 383 14.92 3.24 -2.35
CA LEU A 383 16.37 3.45 -2.35
C LEU A 383 17.08 2.50 -3.32
N LYS A 384 16.71 1.21 -3.31
CA LYS A 384 17.25 0.25 -4.28
C LYS A 384 16.96 0.69 -5.71
N PHE A 385 15.73 1.10 -6.02
CA PHE A 385 15.39 1.59 -7.34
C PHE A 385 16.22 2.81 -7.74
N ALA A 386 16.39 3.77 -6.84
CA ALA A 386 17.15 4.99 -7.14
C ALA A 386 18.64 4.68 -7.41
N PHE A 387 19.29 3.88 -6.57
CA PHE A 387 20.71 3.56 -6.75
C PHE A 387 20.97 2.53 -7.86
N ALA A 388 20.21 1.44 -7.93
CA ALA A 388 20.40 0.42 -8.95
C ALA A 388 19.91 0.87 -10.33
N GLY A 389 18.80 1.62 -10.37
CA GLY A 389 18.13 2.02 -11.61
C GLY A 389 18.66 3.29 -12.25
N PHE A 390 19.32 4.20 -11.52
CA PHE A 390 19.90 5.40 -12.14
C PHE A 390 21.41 5.29 -12.38
N SER A 391 22.13 4.49 -11.59
CA SER A 391 23.60 4.39 -11.67
C SER A 391 24.12 4.04 -13.06
N GLY A 392 23.59 3.00 -13.71
CA GLY A 392 24.05 2.60 -15.04
C GLY A 392 23.89 3.68 -16.10
N TYR A 393 22.78 4.43 -16.08
CA TYR A 393 22.54 5.51 -17.04
C TYR A 393 23.44 6.72 -16.79
N THR A 394 23.62 7.12 -15.54
CA THR A 394 24.50 8.25 -15.19
C THR A 394 25.96 7.94 -15.52
N VAL A 395 26.40 6.71 -15.26
CA VAL A 395 27.77 6.26 -15.56
C VAL A 395 27.98 6.21 -17.08
N LEU A 396 27.03 5.64 -17.83
CA LEU A 396 27.11 5.60 -19.29
C LEU A 396 27.18 7.00 -19.90
N LEU A 397 26.31 7.92 -19.47
CA LEU A 397 26.35 9.30 -19.96
C LEU A 397 27.68 9.98 -19.67
N LEU A 398 28.24 9.78 -18.47
CA LEU A 398 29.53 10.36 -18.13
C LEU A 398 30.63 9.81 -19.05
N VAL A 399 30.66 8.51 -19.30
CA VAL A 399 31.62 7.89 -20.22
C VAL A 399 31.45 8.45 -21.63
N LEU A 400 30.23 8.54 -22.15
CA LEU A 400 29.96 9.11 -23.47
C LEU A 400 30.41 10.58 -23.57
N VAL A 401 30.15 11.38 -22.53
CA VAL A 401 30.63 12.77 -22.45
C VAL A 401 32.15 12.83 -22.40
N CYS A 402 32.81 11.93 -21.68
CA CYS A 402 34.27 11.94 -21.64
C CYS A 402 34.87 11.50 -23.00
N TYR A 403 34.27 10.54 -23.71
CA TYR A 403 34.65 10.21 -25.10
C TYR A 403 34.35 11.33 -26.10
N LYS A 404 33.35 12.17 -25.81
CA LYS A 404 33.03 13.36 -26.58
C LYS A 404 34.07 14.47 -26.38
N GLU A 405 34.36 14.85 -25.13
CA GLU A 405 35.21 16.02 -24.81
C GLU A 405 36.71 15.70 -24.85
N PHE A 406 37.09 14.47 -24.49
CA PHE A 406 38.50 14.05 -24.33
C PHE A 406 38.84 12.90 -25.29
N GLY A 407 38.21 12.84 -26.47
CA GLY A 407 38.37 11.71 -27.41
C GLY A 407 39.82 11.39 -27.75
N SER A 408 40.67 12.40 -27.95
CA SER A 408 42.11 12.23 -28.23
C SER A 408 42.92 11.66 -27.08
N LEU A 409 42.42 11.78 -25.84
CA LEU A 409 43.06 11.26 -24.62
C LEU A 409 42.41 9.96 -24.14
N MET A 410 41.35 9.48 -24.80
CA MET A 410 40.62 8.30 -24.36
C MET A 410 41.23 6.99 -24.88
N PRO A 411 41.17 5.90 -24.12
CA PRO A 411 41.67 4.62 -24.57
C PRO A 411 40.77 4.04 -25.67
N PHE A 412 41.40 3.34 -26.63
CA PHE A 412 40.76 2.67 -27.76
C PHE A 412 40.06 3.58 -28.78
N THR A 413 40.29 4.90 -28.77
CA THR A 413 39.68 5.83 -29.75
C THR A 413 40.01 5.45 -31.19
N ASP A 414 41.28 5.21 -31.51
CA ASP A 414 41.71 4.82 -32.87
C ASP A 414 41.10 3.48 -33.32
N TRP A 415 40.92 2.54 -32.38
CA TRP A 415 40.27 1.27 -32.66
C TRP A 415 38.78 1.45 -32.96
N ILE A 416 38.10 2.34 -32.22
CA ILE A 416 36.69 2.68 -32.42
C ILE A 416 36.51 3.41 -33.77
N GLU A 417 37.39 4.35 -34.11
CA GLU A 417 37.40 5.07 -35.39
C GLU A 417 37.63 4.14 -36.58
N SER A 418 38.54 3.15 -36.44
CA SER A 418 38.78 2.14 -37.48
C SER A 418 37.56 1.26 -37.79
N ARG A 419 36.53 1.27 -36.93
CA ARG A 419 35.26 0.54 -37.10
C ARG A 419 34.08 1.44 -37.47
N GLY A 420 34.35 2.66 -37.93
CA GLY A 420 33.35 3.60 -38.43
C GLY A 420 32.73 4.51 -37.37
N PHE A 421 33.14 4.42 -36.10
CA PHE A 421 32.76 5.40 -35.07
C PHE A 421 33.73 6.59 -35.10
N ASP A 422 33.63 7.40 -36.16
CA ASP A 422 34.36 8.66 -36.29
C ASP A 422 33.91 9.70 -35.25
N GLU A 423 34.59 10.85 -35.20
CA GLU A 423 34.29 11.93 -34.25
C GLU A 423 32.81 12.38 -34.36
N GLY A 424 32.29 12.50 -35.58
CA GLY A 424 30.89 12.84 -35.85
C GLY A 424 29.91 11.84 -35.26
N MET A 425 30.16 10.53 -35.40
CA MET A 425 29.31 9.47 -34.85
C MET A 425 29.37 9.37 -33.32
N ARG A 426 30.53 9.62 -32.70
CA ARG A 426 30.64 9.71 -31.23
C ARG A 426 29.83 10.87 -30.67
N LEU A 427 29.93 12.03 -31.33
CA LEU A 427 29.15 13.23 -31.01
C LEU A 427 27.65 12.95 -31.14
N LEU A 428 27.23 12.45 -32.30
CA LEU A 428 25.84 12.15 -32.60
C LEU A 428 25.25 11.16 -31.59
N THR A 429 25.96 10.08 -31.27
CA THR A 429 25.52 9.09 -30.27
C THR A 429 25.28 9.73 -28.90
N THR A 430 26.21 10.55 -28.43
CA THR A 430 26.09 11.25 -27.15
C THR A 430 24.87 12.18 -27.13
N TRP A 431 24.68 12.95 -28.20
CA TRP A 431 23.53 13.84 -28.35
C TRP A 431 22.21 13.07 -28.47
N MET A 432 22.16 11.90 -29.11
CA MET A 432 20.96 11.07 -29.17
C MET A 432 20.52 10.59 -27.78
N PHE A 433 21.46 10.13 -26.93
CA PHE A 433 21.16 9.74 -25.54
C PHE A 433 20.59 10.89 -24.72
N ILE A 434 21.19 12.08 -24.86
CA ILE A 434 20.72 13.30 -24.19
C ILE A 434 19.32 13.69 -24.70
N ALA A 435 19.12 13.72 -26.03
CA ALA A 435 17.88 14.15 -26.66
C ALA A 435 16.70 13.23 -26.33
N VAL A 436 16.88 11.91 -26.27
CA VAL A 436 15.82 10.97 -25.89
C VAL A 436 15.39 11.22 -24.44
N GLY A 437 16.33 11.38 -23.51
CA GLY A 437 16.03 11.70 -22.11
C GLY A 437 15.33 13.06 -21.96
N GLN A 438 15.81 14.07 -22.68
CA GLN A 438 15.22 15.41 -22.73
C GLN A 438 13.81 15.41 -23.34
N THR A 439 13.54 14.56 -24.35
CA THR A 439 12.21 14.42 -24.95
C THR A 439 11.21 13.92 -23.91
N VAL A 440 11.55 12.86 -23.17
CA VAL A 440 10.68 12.32 -22.12
C VAL A 440 10.47 13.34 -21.00
N PHE A 441 11.54 14.03 -20.59
CA PHE A 441 11.47 15.12 -19.63
C PHE A 441 10.52 16.23 -20.10
N LEU A 442 10.67 16.73 -21.32
CA LEU A 442 9.90 17.85 -21.86
C LEU A 442 8.41 17.49 -21.97
N LEU A 443 8.09 16.29 -22.46
CA LEU A 443 6.72 15.80 -22.53
C LEU A 443 6.05 15.77 -21.14
N THR A 444 6.75 15.24 -20.12
CA THR A 444 6.20 15.18 -18.76
C THR A 444 6.18 16.52 -18.06
N TRP A 445 7.17 17.37 -18.29
CA TRP A 445 7.24 18.74 -17.78
C TRP A 445 6.11 19.59 -18.32
N LEU A 446 5.84 19.57 -19.63
CA LEU A 446 4.82 20.39 -20.28
C LEU A 446 3.42 20.11 -19.71
N VAL A 447 3.08 18.84 -19.47
CA VAL A 447 1.83 18.46 -18.78
C VAL A 447 1.84 18.90 -17.32
N SER A 448 3.00 18.89 -16.67
CA SER A 448 3.13 19.19 -15.24
C SER A 448 3.04 20.69 -14.94
N ILE A 449 3.36 21.60 -15.87
CA ILE A 449 3.25 23.06 -15.69
C ILE A 449 1.88 23.49 -15.16
N ILE A 450 0.80 22.83 -15.59
CA ILE A 450 -0.58 23.13 -15.17
C ILE A 450 -0.74 23.03 -13.64
N ARG A 451 0.03 22.15 -12.97
CA ARG A 451 -0.02 21.99 -11.51
C ARG A 451 0.75 23.05 -10.73
N TYR A 452 1.55 23.89 -11.38
CA TYR A 452 2.36 24.91 -10.72
C TYR A 452 1.53 25.88 -9.85
N SER A 453 0.33 26.25 -10.32
CA SER A 453 -0.59 27.12 -9.56
C SER A 453 -1.15 26.44 -8.30
N SER A 454 -1.55 25.16 -8.41
CA SER A 454 -2.03 24.37 -7.27
C SER A 454 -0.91 24.15 -6.23
N LEU A 455 0.32 23.87 -6.69
CA LEU A 455 1.49 23.68 -5.82
C LEU A 455 1.83 24.90 -4.95
N ARG A 456 1.58 26.11 -5.44
CA ARG A 456 1.78 27.34 -4.64
C ARG A 456 0.78 27.47 -3.50
N LYS A 457 -0.39 26.83 -3.59
CA LYS A 457 -1.45 26.86 -2.56
C LYS A 457 -1.26 25.80 -1.48
N LEU A 458 -0.53 24.72 -1.78
CA LEU A 458 -0.25 23.64 -0.84
C LEU A 458 0.47 24.14 0.41
N ARG A 459 -0.01 23.69 1.57
CA ARG A 459 0.58 23.95 2.88
C ARG A 459 1.31 22.71 3.36
N PHE A 460 2.54 22.88 3.82
CA PHE A 460 3.37 21.80 4.35
C PHE A 460 3.65 22.04 5.84
N ASP A 461 3.28 21.08 6.66
CA ASP A 461 3.58 21.04 8.08
C ASP A 461 4.89 20.26 8.28
N LEU A 462 5.99 20.97 8.60
CA LEU A 462 7.36 20.46 8.47
C LEU A 462 7.84 19.59 9.65
N ASN A 463 7.28 19.79 10.85
CA ASN A 463 7.66 19.04 12.07
C ASN A 463 6.41 18.73 12.93
N PRO A 464 5.44 17.95 12.44
CA PRO A 464 4.23 17.63 13.21
C PRO A 464 4.54 16.70 14.38
N ASP A 465 5.52 15.80 14.27
CA ASP A 465 5.83 14.79 15.29
C ASP A 465 6.41 15.43 16.57
N GLU A 466 7.37 16.34 16.42
CA GLU A 466 7.95 17.09 17.55
C GLU A 466 6.89 17.93 18.27
N ARG A 467 5.97 18.54 17.51
CA ARG A 467 4.89 19.34 18.09
C ARG A 467 3.83 18.46 18.76
N ARG A 468 3.47 17.31 18.18
CA ARG A 468 2.59 16.31 18.80
C ARG A 468 3.19 15.78 20.11
N GLU A 469 4.45 15.33 20.09
CA GLU A 469 5.14 14.86 21.29
C GLU A 469 5.25 15.96 22.36
N GLY A 470 5.60 17.19 21.95
CA GLY A 470 5.67 18.36 22.83
C GLY A 470 4.31 18.71 23.44
N ALA A 471 3.25 18.72 22.63
CA ALA A 471 1.88 19.01 23.08
C ALA A 471 1.35 17.94 24.03
N VAL A 472 1.60 16.66 23.75
CA VAL A 472 1.24 15.56 24.66
C VAL A 472 1.93 15.72 26.02
N ARG A 473 3.23 16.06 26.03
CA ARG A 473 4.00 16.28 27.26
C ARG A 473 3.59 17.53 28.04
N LEU A 474 3.22 18.62 27.35
CA LEU A 474 2.91 19.91 27.97
C LEU A 474 1.44 20.03 28.43
N ALA A 475 0.49 19.44 27.71
CA ALA A 475 -0.94 19.71 27.88
C ALA A 475 -1.74 18.58 28.55
N GLY A 476 -1.10 17.53 29.07
CA GLY A 476 -1.79 16.36 29.60
C GLY A 476 -2.70 15.70 28.54
N GLY A 477 -2.23 15.67 27.29
CA GLY A 477 -3.01 15.43 26.07
C GLY A 477 -3.64 14.04 25.90
N ASP A 478 -3.56 13.17 26.90
CA ASP A 478 -4.08 11.78 26.83
C ASP A 478 -5.61 11.70 26.96
N TRP A 479 -6.29 12.81 27.29
CA TRP A 479 -7.74 12.81 27.44
C TRP A 479 -8.49 12.59 26.12
N MET A 480 -8.00 13.14 25.00
CA MET A 480 -8.61 12.94 23.67
C MET A 480 -8.51 11.48 23.25
N ARG A 481 -7.31 10.91 23.42
CA ARG A 481 -7.05 9.49 23.18
C ARG A 481 -7.94 8.60 24.03
N THR A 482 -8.05 8.90 25.33
CA THR A 482 -8.90 8.14 26.25
C THR A 482 -10.38 8.23 25.87
N LEU A 483 -10.85 9.41 25.47
CA LEU A 483 -12.23 9.63 25.01
C LEU A 483 -12.53 8.80 23.76
N VAL A 484 -11.66 8.84 22.75
CA VAL A 484 -11.83 8.08 21.50
C VAL A 484 -11.78 6.58 21.77
N ASP A 485 -10.81 6.10 22.56
CA ASP A 485 -10.69 4.69 22.94
C ASP A 485 -11.94 4.21 23.71
N GLN A 486 -12.44 5.00 24.66
CA GLN A 486 -13.63 4.63 25.43
C GLN A 486 -14.89 4.63 24.56
N ALA A 487 -15.08 5.64 23.71
CA ALA A 487 -16.23 5.71 22.80
C ALA A 487 -16.22 4.55 21.79
N ALA A 488 -15.05 4.18 21.24
CA ALA A 488 -14.91 3.03 20.35
C ALA A 488 -15.25 1.71 21.08
N LEU A 489 -14.75 1.55 22.31
CA LEU A 489 -14.99 0.37 23.14
C LEU A 489 -16.46 0.23 23.54
N GLU A 490 -17.17 1.33 23.83
CA GLU A 490 -18.61 1.39 24.12
C GLU A 490 -19.50 1.31 22.85
N GLU A 491 -18.93 1.22 21.64
CA GLU A 491 -19.63 1.33 20.35
C GLU A 491 -20.47 2.63 20.22
N ASP A 492 -20.05 3.72 20.86
CA ASP A 492 -20.73 5.03 20.86
C ASP A 492 -20.34 5.86 19.63
N LEU A 493 -21.01 5.58 18.51
CA LEU A 493 -20.78 6.28 17.24
C LEU A 493 -21.12 7.76 17.30
N ASP A 494 -22.16 8.14 18.06
CA ASP A 494 -22.57 9.54 18.22
C ASP A 494 -21.45 10.36 18.88
N SER A 495 -20.82 9.86 19.95
CA SER A 495 -19.66 10.51 20.56
C SER A 495 -18.47 10.63 19.61
N LEU A 496 -18.18 9.59 18.80
CA LEU A 496 -17.10 9.61 17.81
C LEU A 496 -17.35 10.65 16.70
N ILE A 497 -18.59 10.73 16.18
CA ILE A 497 -18.99 11.68 15.14
C ILE A 497 -18.98 13.12 15.68
N GLN A 498 -19.51 13.33 16.88
CA GLN A 498 -19.49 14.64 17.53
C GLN A 498 -18.07 15.12 17.78
N PHE A 499 -17.16 14.25 18.23
CA PHE A 499 -15.74 14.58 18.43
C PHE A 499 -15.07 15.03 17.12
N GLN A 500 -15.38 14.38 16.00
CA GLN A 500 -14.85 14.78 14.68
C GLN A 500 -15.34 16.17 14.27
N ARG A 501 -16.63 16.47 14.49
CA ARG A 501 -17.26 17.75 14.12
C ARG A 501 -16.89 18.90 15.07
N ARG A 502 -16.48 18.60 16.31
CA ARG A 502 -16.14 19.60 17.32
C ARG A 502 -14.89 20.40 16.95
N SER A 503 -14.94 21.72 17.10
CA SER A 503 -13.76 22.58 17.14
C SER A 503 -13.10 22.47 18.52
N LEU A 504 -11.82 22.11 18.56
CA LEU A 504 -11.06 21.95 19.80
C LEU A 504 -9.90 22.94 19.81
N ASP A 505 -9.61 23.51 20.98
CA ASP A 505 -8.44 24.36 21.20
C ASP A 505 -7.23 23.48 21.54
N GLY A 506 -6.11 23.69 20.84
CA GLY A 506 -4.87 22.94 21.02
C GLY A 506 -4.01 22.91 19.77
N ASP A 507 -2.98 22.06 19.75
CA ASP A 507 -2.16 21.86 18.54
C ASP A 507 -3.00 21.18 17.44
N PRO A 508 -3.16 21.82 16.26
CA PRO A 508 -3.88 21.25 15.14
C PRO A 508 -3.37 19.87 14.68
N ALA A 509 -2.07 19.56 14.86
CA ALA A 509 -1.52 18.26 14.48
C ALA A 509 -2.01 17.12 15.38
N LEU A 510 -2.09 17.37 16.70
CA LEU A 510 -2.61 16.39 17.66
C LEU A 510 -4.12 16.19 17.49
N ILE A 511 -4.87 17.28 17.35
CA ILE A 511 -6.32 17.22 17.16
C ILE A 511 -6.67 16.48 15.87
N ARG A 512 -5.98 16.76 14.76
CA ARG A 512 -6.18 16.04 13.48
C ARG A 512 -5.90 14.55 13.62
N HIS A 513 -4.83 14.18 14.32
CA HIS A 513 -4.48 12.79 14.56
C HIS A 513 -5.59 12.06 15.33
N GLU A 514 -6.08 12.64 16.44
CA GLU A 514 -7.15 12.01 17.23
C GLU A 514 -8.49 12.00 16.49
N LYS A 515 -8.79 13.00 15.65
CA LYS A 515 -9.97 12.98 14.78
C LYS A 515 -9.87 11.89 13.71
N ALA A 516 -8.69 11.67 13.12
CA ALA A 516 -8.47 10.58 12.18
C ALA A 516 -8.63 9.21 12.88
N ARG A 517 -8.15 9.07 14.13
CA ARG A 517 -8.40 7.87 14.96
C ARG A 517 -9.89 7.67 15.24
N ALA A 518 -10.63 8.73 15.55
CA ALA A 518 -12.08 8.65 15.76
C ALA A 518 -12.82 8.22 14.47
N ARG A 519 -12.45 8.78 13.31
CA ARG A 519 -13.02 8.40 12.00
C ARG A 519 -12.69 6.96 11.63
N MET A 520 -11.45 6.54 11.88
CA MET A 520 -11.00 5.15 11.69
C MET A 520 -11.89 4.18 12.48
N TRP A 521 -12.13 4.44 13.76
CA TRP A 521 -12.99 3.60 14.59
C TRP A 521 -14.46 3.63 14.17
N GLU A 522 -15.00 4.81 13.87
CA GLU A 522 -16.38 4.96 13.38
C GLU A 522 -16.62 4.09 12.14
N LEU A 523 -15.76 4.21 11.12
CA LEU A 523 -15.89 3.47 9.87
C LEU A 523 -15.70 1.96 10.07
N SER A 524 -14.80 1.56 10.97
CA SER A 524 -14.54 0.15 11.29
C SER A 524 -15.74 -0.51 11.96
N ILE A 525 -16.33 0.14 12.98
CA ILE A 525 -17.51 -0.36 13.69
C ILE A 525 -18.73 -0.47 12.76
N ARG A 526 -18.87 0.46 11.81
CA ARG A 526 -19.93 0.44 10.79
C ARG A 526 -19.71 -0.62 9.69
N GLY A 527 -18.52 -1.24 9.64
CA GLY A 527 -18.16 -2.22 8.60
C GLY A 527 -17.84 -1.60 7.23
N LEU A 528 -17.51 -0.30 7.20
CA LEU A 528 -17.13 0.46 5.99
C LEU A 528 -15.64 0.25 5.65
N TRP A 529 -15.25 -1.01 5.44
CA TRP A 529 -13.86 -1.47 5.49
C TRP A 529 -12.88 -0.77 4.55
N PRO A 530 -13.14 -0.54 3.25
CA PRO A 530 -12.18 0.16 2.40
C PRO A 530 -11.88 1.59 2.87
N LEU A 531 -12.90 2.30 3.36
CA LEU A 531 -12.73 3.65 3.91
C LEU A 531 -11.98 3.58 5.24
N ALA A 532 -12.31 2.61 6.09
CA ALA A 532 -11.61 2.37 7.34
C ALA A 532 -10.11 2.05 7.14
N ILE A 533 -9.77 1.26 6.12
CA ILE A 533 -8.37 0.96 5.76
C ILE A 533 -7.63 2.22 5.32
N GLU A 534 -8.28 3.12 4.56
CA GLU A 534 -7.65 4.37 4.14
C GLU A 534 -7.36 5.28 5.33
N GLU A 535 -8.29 5.42 6.27
CA GLU A 535 -8.09 6.17 7.52
C GLU A 535 -7.06 5.49 8.43
N ALA A 536 -7.09 4.16 8.57
CA ALA A 536 -6.10 3.42 9.35
C ALA A 536 -4.70 3.57 8.77
N ARG A 537 -4.53 3.60 7.44
CA ARG A 537 -3.24 3.89 6.80
C ARG A 537 -2.78 5.33 7.05
N LYS A 538 -3.70 6.30 7.13
CA LYS A 538 -3.37 7.68 7.51
C LYS A 538 -2.86 7.73 8.94
N VAL A 539 -3.58 7.12 9.88
CA VAL A 539 -3.19 7.06 11.30
C VAL A 539 -1.85 6.34 11.45
N LEU A 540 -1.67 5.17 10.82
CA LEU A 540 -0.42 4.41 10.85
C LEU A 540 0.76 5.21 10.28
N ALA A 541 0.55 5.95 9.19
CA ALA A 541 1.59 6.81 8.61
C ALA A 541 1.92 7.99 9.54
N GLN A 542 0.93 8.62 10.18
CA GLN A 542 1.15 9.70 11.15
C GLN A 542 1.90 9.21 12.39
N SER A 543 1.61 8.00 12.87
CA SER A 543 2.32 7.32 13.98
C SER A 543 3.66 6.73 13.54
N GLY A 544 3.96 6.74 12.25
CA GLY A 544 5.24 6.32 11.72
C GLY A 544 5.48 4.83 11.55
N GLY A 545 4.41 4.03 11.49
CA GLY A 545 4.50 2.57 11.50
C GLY A 545 4.38 1.97 12.91
N ASP A 546 4.42 2.79 13.95
CA ASP A 546 4.41 2.35 15.36
C ASP A 546 2.99 2.40 15.97
N ASP A 547 1.99 1.94 15.22
CA ASP A 547 0.60 1.81 15.70
C ASP A 547 0.02 0.43 15.37
N ASP A 548 0.14 -0.49 16.32
CA ASP A 548 -0.36 -1.86 16.19
C ASP A 548 -1.87 -1.91 16.01
N ILE A 549 -2.62 -0.98 16.60
CA ILE A 549 -4.08 -0.90 16.47
C ILE A 549 -4.44 -0.60 15.02
N ALA A 550 -3.82 0.43 14.43
CA ALA A 550 -4.05 0.79 13.04
C ALA A 550 -3.63 -0.36 12.10
N ARG A 551 -2.51 -1.04 12.38
CA ARG A 551 -2.04 -2.20 11.59
C ARG A 551 -3.00 -3.39 11.67
N MET A 552 -3.48 -3.76 12.86
CA MET A 552 -4.49 -4.80 13.03
C MET A 552 -5.81 -4.43 12.34
N LEU A 553 -6.25 -3.16 12.41
CA LEU A 553 -7.44 -2.70 11.69
C LEU A 553 -7.29 -2.82 10.16
N ILE A 554 -6.10 -2.54 9.61
CA ILE A 554 -5.81 -2.79 8.19
C ILE A 554 -5.93 -4.29 7.87
N ALA A 555 -5.40 -5.17 8.73
CA ALA A 555 -5.52 -6.61 8.55
C ALA A 555 -6.98 -7.09 8.59
N VAL A 556 -7.76 -6.66 9.59
CA VAL A 556 -9.19 -6.96 9.73
C VAL A 556 -9.97 -6.46 8.52
N GLY A 557 -9.69 -5.24 8.06
CA GLY A 557 -10.31 -4.68 6.86
C GLY A 557 -10.00 -5.49 5.59
N HIS A 558 -8.77 -5.98 5.44
CA HIS A 558 -8.41 -6.87 4.32
C HIS A 558 -9.09 -8.24 4.42
N MET A 559 -9.20 -8.82 5.63
CA MET A 559 -9.96 -10.07 5.85
C MET A 559 -11.43 -9.90 5.46
N ALA A 560 -12.05 -8.82 5.93
CA ALA A 560 -13.42 -8.46 5.58
C ALA A 560 -13.61 -8.21 4.08
N SER A 561 -12.62 -7.60 3.43
CA SER A 561 -12.58 -7.34 1.98
C SER A 561 -12.14 -8.55 1.13
N ARG A 562 -11.98 -9.73 1.75
CA ARG A 562 -11.61 -11.00 1.09
C ARG A 562 -10.25 -10.97 0.40
N ARG A 563 -9.28 -10.26 1.00
CA ARG A 563 -7.87 -10.16 0.58
C ARG A 563 -6.96 -10.75 1.64
N LEU A 564 -7.06 -12.07 1.85
CA LEU A 564 -6.35 -12.75 2.95
C LEU A 564 -4.83 -12.63 2.84
N ASP A 565 -4.26 -12.64 1.63
CA ASP A 565 -2.82 -12.45 1.44
C ASP A 565 -2.32 -11.10 1.95
N ALA A 566 -3.09 -10.03 1.72
CA ALA A 566 -2.76 -8.70 2.22
C ALA A 566 -3.00 -8.55 3.72
N ALA A 567 -3.93 -9.33 4.29
CA ALA A 567 -4.13 -9.40 5.73
C ALA A 567 -2.95 -10.10 6.43
N ARG A 568 -2.46 -11.22 5.86
CA ARG A 568 -1.25 -11.91 6.34
C ARG A 568 -0.03 -10.97 6.34
N GLU A 569 0.18 -10.22 5.26
CA GLU A 569 1.27 -9.24 5.17
C GLU A 569 1.13 -8.13 6.22
N ALA A 570 -0.08 -7.64 6.48
CA ALA A 570 -0.32 -6.61 7.50
C ALA A 570 -0.13 -7.14 8.94
N LEU A 571 -0.40 -8.41 9.20
CA LEU A 571 -0.15 -9.04 10.51
C LEU A 571 1.33 -9.42 10.71
N HIS A 572 2.09 -9.55 9.62
CA HIS A 572 3.49 -9.94 9.66
C HIS A 572 4.34 -8.85 10.33
N GLY A 573 5.11 -9.22 11.35
CA GLY A 573 6.01 -8.29 12.05
C GLY A 573 5.35 -7.43 13.12
N LEU A 574 4.10 -7.71 13.50
CA LEU A 574 3.57 -7.22 14.78
C LEU A 574 4.40 -7.83 15.92
N GLU A 575 5.21 -7.00 16.60
CA GLU A 575 5.95 -7.43 17.78
C GLU A 575 4.95 -7.77 18.88
N GLN A 576 4.92 -9.03 19.30
CA GLN A 576 4.00 -9.51 20.32
C GLN A 576 4.62 -9.29 21.71
N PRO A 577 4.11 -8.34 22.51
CA PRO A 577 4.41 -8.35 23.93
C PRO A 577 3.81 -9.61 24.56
N GLU A 578 4.57 -10.29 25.43
CA GLU A 578 4.12 -11.53 26.07
C GLU A 578 2.73 -11.37 26.72
N GLY A 579 1.77 -12.20 26.28
CA GLY A 579 0.40 -12.24 26.78
C GLY A 579 -0.61 -11.33 26.09
N TYR A 580 -0.28 -10.69 24.95
CA TYR A 580 -1.26 -10.00 24.10
C TYR A 580 -1.70 -10.87 22.92
N ASP A 581 -2.88 -11.47 23.03
CA ASP A 581 -3.29 -12.57 22.15
C ASP A 581 -3.99 -12.10 20.86
N GLU A 582 -4.48 -10.85 20.78
CA GLU A 582 -5.29 -10.39 19.64
C GLU A 582 -4.59 -10.54 18.28
N PRO A 583 -3.30 -10.18 18.09
CA PRO A 583 -2.61 -10.40 16.82
C PRO A 583 -2.58 -11.87 16.39
N GLU A 584 -2.42 -12.80 17.35
CA GLU A 584 -2.43 -14.23 17.09
C GLU A 584 -3.81 -14.74 16.75
N LEU A 585 -4.83 -14.30 17.50
CA LEU A 585 -6.23 -14.61 17.20
C LEU A 585 -6.62 -14.12 15.79
N LEU A 586 -6.16 -12.94 15.40
CA LEU A 586 -6.39 -12.41 14.04
C LEU A 586 -5.66 -13.24 12.98
N SER A 587 -4.44 -13.70 13.26
CA SER A 587 -3.70 -14.60 12.38
C SER A 587 -4.41 -15.94 12.22
N PHE A 588 -4.85 -16.54 13.34
CA PHE A 588 -5.64 -17.76 13.37
C PHE A 588 -6.93 -17.61 12.55
N VAL A 589 -7.68 -16.53 12.77
CA VAL A 589 -8.92 -16.27 12.01
C VAL A 589 -8.63 -16.05 10.53
N CYS A 590 -7.54 -15.37 10.18
CA CYS A 590 -7.12 -15.18 8.79
C CYS A 590 -6.85 -16.51 8.09
N GLU A 591 -6.13 -17.42 8.75
CA GLU A 591 -5.85 -18.76 8.21
C GLU A 591 -7.10 -19.64 8.18
N TRP A 592 -7.95 -19.59 9.22
CA TRP A 592 -9.22 -20.31 9.26
C TRP A 592 -10.19 -19.92 8.13
N LEU A 593 -10.19 -18.64 7.73
CA LEU A 593 -10.99 -18.14 6.61
C LEU A 593 -10.58 -18.73 5.25
N ASP A 594 -9.37 -19.31 5.14
CA ASP A 594 -8.84 -19.96 3.94
C ASP A 594 -8.87 -21.50 4.07
N PRO A 595 -9.98 -22.17 3.69
CA PRO A 595 -10.08 -23.63 3.81
C PRO A 595 -9.18 -24.40 2.83
N TRP A 596 -8.45 -23.74 1.94
CA TRP A 596 -7.67 -24.40 0.88
C TRP A 596 -6.17 -24.26 1.03
N GLN A 597 -5.69 -23.14 1.59
CA GLN A 597 -4.26 -22.89 1.83
C GLN A 597 -3.95 -22.62 3.30
N GLY A 598 -4.97 -22.43 4.15
CA GLY A 598 -4.79 -22.19 5.57
C GLY A 598 -4.22 -23.42 6.29
N ASN A 599 -3.40 -23.16 7.31
CA ASN A 599 -2.72 -24.18 8.11
C ASN A 599 -3.41 -24.41 9.46
N VAL A 600 -4.72 -24.18 9.56
CA VAL A 600 -5.47 -24.35 10.81
C VAL A 600 -6.32 -25.61 10.73
N ASP A 601 -6.06 -26.54 11.64
CA ASP A 601 -6.80 -27.78 11.80
C ASP A 601 -7.80 -27.70 12.98
N GLU A 602 -8.72 -28.66 13.09
CA GLU A 602 -9.65 -28.75 14.23
C GLU A 602 -8.90 -28.90 15.56
N ASP A 603 -7.68 -29.44 15.53
CA ASP A 603 -6.85 -29.61 16.73
C ASP A 603 -6.34 -28.27 17.30
N ASP A 604 -6.14 -27.25 16.44
CA ASP A 604 -5.66 -25.93 16.88
C ASP A 604 -6.71 -25.16 17.69
N PHE A 605 -7.99 -25.53 17.60
CA PHE A 605 -9.04 -24.94 18.45
C PHE A 605 -8.82 -25.27 19.93
N TRP A 606 -8.17 -26.39 20.25
CA TRP A 606 -7.90 -26.80 21.64
C TRP A 606 -6.84 -25.92 22.33
N ASP A 607 -5.97 -25.27 21.56
CA ASP A 607 -4.99 -24.34 22.09
C ASP A 607 -5.65 -23.13 22.75
N TRP A 608 -6.84 -22.73 22.27
CA TRP A 608 -7.55 -21.50 22.61
C TRP A 608 -8.80 -21.71 23.49
N GLU A 609 -8.72 -22.63 24.46
CA GLU A 609 -9.85 -22.89 25.37
C GLU A 609 -10.27 -21.66 26.19
N ASN A 610 -11.60 -21.46 26.28
CA ASN A 610 -12.28 -20.34 26.95
C ASN A 610 -12.05 -18.97 26.30
N ASN A 611 -11.71 -18.91 25.01
CA ASN A 611 -11.67 -17.65 24.26
C ASN A 611 -13.02 -17.37 23.59
N SER A 612 -13.60 -16.21 23.87
CA SER A 612 -14.92 -15.83 23.37
C SER A 612 -15.00 -15.69 21.84
N CYS A 613 -13.91 -15.31 21.17
CA CYS A 613 -13.83 -15.25 19.70
C CYS A 613 -13.93 -16.65 19.07
N ILE A 614 -13.16 -17.60 19.59
CA ILE A 614 -13.10 -18.97 19.08
C ILE A 614 -14.42 -19.71 19.32
N ASP A 615 -14.98 -19.57 20.52
CA ASP A 615 -16.30 -20.13 20.85
C ASP A 615 -17.40 -19.54 19.95
N HIS A 616 -17.32 -18.25 19.62
CA HIS A 616 -18.23 -17.61 18.68
C HIS A 616 -18.08 -18.16 17.25
N ILE A 617 -16.86 -18.45 16.79
CA ILE A 617 -16.63 -19.10 15.49
C ILE A 617 -17.27 -20.49 15.47
N GLN A 618 -17.04 -21.30 16.50
CA GLN A 618 -17.65 -22.63 16.61
C GLN A 618 -19.18 -22.55 16.61
N ASN A 619 -19.74 -21.63 17.41
CA ASN A 619 -21.18 -21.37 17.45
C ASN A 619 -21.72 -20.94 16.08
N THR A 620 -21.01 -20.06 15.38
CA THR A 620 -21.38 -19.61 14.03
C THR A 620 -21.36 -20.76 13.03
N MET A 621 -20.36 -21.63 13.09
CA MET A 621 -20.31 -22.84 12.26
C MET A 621 -21.44 -23.82 12.56
N GLN A 622 -21.84 -23.97 13.83
CA GLN A 622 -23.02 -24.74 14.21
C GLN A 622 -24.32 -24.12 13.67
N MET A 623 -24.43 -22.79 13.70
CA MET A 623 -25.57 -22.07 13.10
C MET A 623 -25.66 -22.34 11.59
N ILE A 624 -24.54 -22.32 10.86
CA ILE A 624 -24.50 -22.64 9.43
C ILE A 624 -24.84 -24.13 9.20
N ARG A 625 -24.22 -25.05 9.96
CA ARG A 625 -24.46 -26.51 9.84
C ARG A 625 -25.93 -26.86 9.95
N ASN A 626 -26.64 -26.15 10.82
CA ASN A 626 -28.02 -26.45 11.13
C ASN A 626 -29.01 -25.46 10.54
N TRP A 627 -28.61 -24.33 9.94
CA TRP A 627 -29.49 -23.18 9.71
C TRP A 627 -30.34 -22.83 10.95
N ASN A 628 -29.76 -22.96 12.14
CA ASN A 628 -30.46 -22.78 13.42
C ASN A 628 -29.87 -21.58 14.15
N PRO A 629 -30.68 -20.58 14.56
CA PRO A 629 -30.18 -19.49 15.38
C PRO A 629 -29.85 -19.92 16.82
N LYS A 630 -30.44 -21.02 17.34
CA LYS A 630 -30.16 -21.47 18.72
C LYS A 630 -28.78 -22.11 18.85
N GLN A 631 -28.04 -21.64 19.85
CA GLN A 631 -26.75 -22.19 20.31
C GLN A 631 -26.97 -23.19 21.47
N SER A 632 -26.02 -24.10 21.70
CA SER A 632 -25.89 -24.83 22.97
C SER A 632 -25.37 -23.85 24.03
N LEU A 633 -26.11 -23.67 25.12
CA LEU A 633 -25.88 -22.62 26.14
C LEU A 633 -24.74 -22.93 27.12
N ASP A 634 -23.92 -23.94 26.85
CA ASP A 634 -23.04 -24.53 27.87
C ASP A 634 -21.82 -23.65 28.21
N VAL A 635 -21.50 -22.62 27.39
CA VAL A 635 -20.42 -21.65 27.65
C VAL A 635 -20.82 -20.25 27.14
N ILE A 636 -21.48 -19.44 27.98
CA ILE A 636 -21.77 -18.02 27.66
C ILE A 636 -20.80 -17.12 28.43
N HIS A 637 -19.82 -16.55 27.74
CA HIS A 637 -18.95 -15.50 28.29
C HIS A 637 -19.75 -14.21 28.55
N LYS A 638 -19.34 -13.41 29.54
CA LYS A 638 -19.99 -12.12 29.88
C LYS A 638 -19.46 -10.93 29.08
N ASP A 639 -18.58 -11.21 28.13
CA ASP A 639 -17.79 -10.25 27.36
C ASP A 639 -18.64 -9.53 26.30
N ARG A 640 -18.10 -8.43 25.75
CA ARG A 640 -18.76 -7.63 24.71
C ARG A 640 -18.98 -8.41 23.43
N LEU A 641 -17.99 -9.22 23.02
CA LEU A 641 -18.09 -10.03 21.81
C LEU A 641 -19.31 -10.94 21.84
N THR A 642 -19.56 -11.61 22.98
CA THR A 642 -20.74 -12.47 23.17
C THR A 642 -22.05 -11.69 23.10
N ARG A 643 -22.09 -10.46 23.63
CA ARG A 643 -23.28 -9.59 23.52
C ARG A 643 -23.58 -9.23 22.07
N VAL A 644 -22.55 -8.89 21.30
CA VAL A 644 -22.68 -8.59 19.86
C VAL A 644 -23.10 -9.83 19.07
N ALA A 645 -22.56 -11.00 19.41
CA ALA A 645 -22.99 -12.27 18.83
C ALA A 645 -24.49 -12.55 19.09
N GLN A 646 -24.98 -12.28 20.31
CA GLN A 646 -26.38 -12.41 20.66
C GLN A 646 -27.28 -11.41 19.90
N LEU A 647 -26.81 -10.19 19.59
CA LEU A 647 -27.56 -9.26 18.72
C LEU A 647 -27.76 -9.82 17.31
N SER A 648 -26.72 -10.45 16.73
CA SER A 648 -26.85 -11.14 15.44
C SER A 648 -27.84 -12.30 15.50
N MET A 649 -27.84 -13.06 16.60
CA MET A 649 -28.83 -14.11 16.85
C MET A 649 -30.26 -13.58 16.89
N VAL A 650 -30.52 -12.41 17.48
CA VAL A 650 -31.84 -11.75 17.47
C VAL A 650 -32.29 -11.52 16.03
N SER A 651 -31.41 -11.02 15.16
CA SER A 651 -31.70 -10.83 13.73
C SER A 651 -32.17 -12.11 13.04
N LEU A 652 -31.49 -13.23 13.32
CA LEU A 652 -31.83 -14.54 12.76
C LEU A 652 -33.12 -15.11 13.33
N LEU A 653 -33.39 -14.92 14.62
CA LEU A 653 -34.64 -15.33 15.25
C LEU A 653 -35.84 -14.58 14.67
N ARG A 654 -35.70 -13.27 14.44
CA ARG A 654 -36.70 -12.45 13.73
C ARG A 654 -36.97 -13.00 12.33
N ALA A 655 -35.92 -13.28 11.57
CA ALA A 655 -36.03 -13.85 10.21
C ALA A 655 -36.70 -15.25 10.20
N GLN A 656 -36.48 -16.06 11.24
CA GLN A 656 -37.12 -17.37 11.40
C GLN A 656 -38.46 -17.33 12.15
N ARG A 657 -39.05 -16.14 12.36
CA ARG A 657 -40.37 -15.94 12.99
C ARG A 657 -40.46 -16.48 14.42
N MET A 658 -39.39 -16.31 15.18
CA MET A 658 -39.28 -16.68 16.60
C MET A 658 -39.31 -15.41 17.46
N HIS A 659 -40.37 -14.62 17.32
CA HIS A 659 -40.47 -13.25 17.84
C HIS A 659 -40.38 -13.15 19.36
N ASP A 660 -40.99 -14.07 20.10
CA ASP A 660 -40.98 -14.05 21.57
C ASP A 660 -39.58 -14.32 22.12
N GLU A 661 -38.86 -15.29 21.54
CA GLU A 661 -37.48 -15.58 21.91
C GLU A 661 -36.53 -14.45 21.50
N ALA A 662 -36.78 -13.83 20.33
CA ALA A 662 -36.02 -12.68 19.87
C ALA A 662 -36.17 -11.48 20.82
N LEU A 663 -37.39 -11.22 21.30
CA LEU A 663 -37.68 -10.14 22.25
C LEU A 663 -37.08 -10.44 23.63
N ASP A 664 -37.18 -11.66 24.14
CA ASP A 664 -36.59 -12.01 25.44
C ASP A 664 -35.07 -11.82 25.46
N ILE A 665 -34.37 -12.26 24.41
CA ILE A 665 -32.93 -12.05 24.28
C ILE A 665 -32.61 -10.55 24.15
N SER A 666 -33.36 -9.78 23.36
CA SER A 666 -33.10 -8.35 23.21
C SER A 666 -33.30 -7.58 24.52
N LEU A 667 -34.34 -7.90 25.29
CA LEU A 667 -34.58 -7.27 26.60
C LEU A 667 -33.51 -7.68 27.63
N ARG A 668 -33.03 -8.93 27.57
CA ARG A 668 -31.90 -9.38 28.41
C ARG A 668 -30.62 -8.62 28.09
N LEU A 669 -30.34 -8.35 26.81
CA LEU A 669 -29.20 -7.55 26.39
C LEU A 669 -29.31 -6.11 26.88
N VAL A 670 -30.50 -5.49 26.84
CA VAL A 670 -30.73 -4.16 27.42
C VAL A 670 -30.49 -4.14 28.94
N ARG A 671 -30.81 -5.22 29.67
CA ARG A 671 -30.49 -5.31 31.10
C ARG A 671 -28.98 -5.38 31.37
N GLN A 672 -28.22 -6.02 30.48
CA GLN A 672 -26.76 -6.16 30.60
C GLN A 672 -26.02 -4.88 30.18
N ASP A 673 -26.54 -4.17 29.19
CA ASP A 673 -26.02 -2.90 28.70
C ASP A 673 -27.16 -1.89 28.48
N PRO A 674 -27.56 -1.16 29.54
CA PRO A 674 -28.70 -0.24 29.50
C PRO A 674 -28.48 0.98 28.60
N THR A 675 -27.23 1.39 28.39
CA THR A 675 -26.84 2.52 27.54
C THR A 675 -26.61 2.12 26.09
N GLY A 676 -26.47 0.82 25.80
CA GLY A 676 -26.19 0.32 24.46
C GLY A 676 -27.29 0.64 23.44
N VAL A 677 -26.89 1.27 22.32
CA VAL A 677 -27.79 1.64 21.22
C VAL A 677 -28.34 0.41 20.49
N ARG A 678 -27.49 -0.57 20.11
CA ARG A 678 -27.92 -1.75 19.35
C ARG A 678 -28.91 -2.66 20.10
N PRO A 679 -28.75 -2.96 21.41
CA PRO A 679 -29.75 -3.70 22.18
C PRO A 679 -31.14 -3.03 22.22
N ARG A 680 -31.18 -1.70 22.33
CA ARG A 680 -32.42 -0.92 22.30
C ARG A 680 -33.05 -0.95 20.91
N ILE A 681 -32.26 -0.76 19.84
CA ILE A 681 -32.73 -0.90 18.45
C ILE A 681 -33.27 -2.31 18.21
N ALA A 682 -32.58 -3.35 18.68
CA ALA A 682 -33.04 -4.74 18.55
C ALA A 682 -34.40 -4.95 19.22
N SER A 683 -34.61 -4.39 20.41
CA SER A 683 -35.87 -4.45 21.14
C SER A 683 -37.00 -3.72 20.40
N ALA A 684 -36.73 -2.52 19.87
CA ALA A 684 -37.68 -1.78 19.05
C ALA A 684 -38.08 -2.56 17.79
N LEU A 685 -37.12 -3.15 17.08
CA LEU A 685 -37.37 -3.96 15.89
C LEU A 685 -38.17 -5.25 16.19
N CYS A 686 -37.93 -5.89 17.33
CA CYS A 686 -38.74 -7.03 17.80
C CYS A 686 -40.19 -6.63 18.13
N LEU A 687 -40.40 -5.46 18.73
CA LEU A 687 -41.75 -4.94 19.01
C LEU A 687 -42.53 -4.60 17.73
N ILE A 688 -41.84 -4.07 16.70
CA ILE A 688 -42.42 -3.86 15.37
C ILE A 688 -42.94 -5.19 14.78
N ASP A 689 -42.16 -6.27 14.91
CA ASP A 689 -42.54 -7.59 14.40
C ASP A 689 -43.75 -8.19 15.14
N LYS A 690 -43.88 -7.93 16.46
CA LYS A 690 -45.05 -8.35 17.25
C LYS A 690 -46.30 -7.50 16.96
N GLY A 691 -46.12 -6.26 16.51
CA GLY A 691 -47.20 -5.32 16.19
C GLY A 691 -47.41 -4.21 17.21
N ASP A 692 -46.56 -4.11 18.24
CA ASP A 692 -46.56 -3.05 19.24
C ASP A 692 -45.68 -1.89 18.78
N TRP A 693 -46.25 -1.04 17.92
CA TRP A 693 -45.50 0.01 17.24
C TRP A 693 -45.30 1.25 18.12
N HIS A 694 -46.25 1.53 19.03
CA HIS A 694 -46.13 2.69 19.93
C HIS A 694 -45.02 2.47 20.96
N SER A 695 -44.85 1.25 21.46
CA SER A 695 -43.71 0.93 22.33
C SER A 695 -42.39 0.98 21.60
N ALA A 696 -42.32 0.52 20.35
CA ALA A 696 -41.13 0.66 19.52
C ALA A 696 -40.76 2.14 19.33
N ARG A 697 -41.74 3.01 19.11
CA ARG A 697 -41.55 4.46 18.99
C ARG A 697 -41.12 5.13 20.30
N SER A 698 -41.60 4.64 21.45
CA SER A 698 -41.12 5.12 22.76
C SER A 698 -39.62 4.89 22.91
N ILE A 699 -39.11 3.71 22.51
CA ILE A 699 -37.67 3.41 22.52
C ILE A 699 -36.90 4.28 21.53
N GLU A 700 -37.45 4.52 20.35
CA GLU A 700 -36.85 5.40 19.34
C GLU A 700 -36.69 6.84 19.86
N LYS A 701 -37.74 7.42 20.46
CA LYS A 701 -37.67 8.76 21.05
C LYS A 701 -36.60 8.87 22.13
N GLU A 702 -36.52 7.84 22.96
CA GLU A 702 -35.49 7.70 23.98
C GLU A 702 -34.08 7.70 23.36
N LEU A 703 -33.86 6.95 22.28
CA LEU A 703 -32.57 6.92 21.57
C LEU A 703 -32.25 8.25 20.88
N LEU A 704 -33.24 8.96 20.34
CA LEU A 704 -33.04 10.27 19.72
C LEU A 704 -32.61 11.34 20.74
N GLU A 705 -33.02 11.21 22.00
CA GLU A 705 -32.59 12.09 23.09
C GLU A 705 -31.12 11.85 23.47
N SER A 706 -30.67 10.60 23.51
CA SER A 706 -29.30 10.25 23.91
C SER A 706 -28.28 10.23 22.76
N ASP A 707 -28.68 9.81 21.56
CA ASP A 707 -27.80 9.41 20.45
C ASP A 707 -28.29 9.95 19.10
N SER A 708 -28.60 11.26 19.04
CA SER A 708 -29.23 11.89 17.88
C SER A 708 -28.43 11.80 16.57
N GLN A 709 -27.09 11.71 16.61
CA GLN A 709 -26.24 11.63 15.42
C GLN A 709 -25.84 10.20 15.04
N ASP A 710 -26.27 9.17 15.78
CA ASP A 710 -25.92 7.79 15.44
C ASP A 710 -26.69 7.34 14.16
N PRO A 711 -25.98 6.97 13.07
CA PRO A 711 -26.63 6.54 11.82
C PRO A 711 -27.60 5.36 12.00
N ARG A 712 -27.37 4.49 12.99
CA ARG A 712 -28.23 3.34 13.30
C ARG A 712 -29.56 3.79 13.90
N VAL A 713 -29.55 4.85 14.72
CA VAL A 713 -30.76 5.46 15.31
C VAL A 713 -31.55 6.19 14.24
N LEU A 714 -30.88 6.95 13.38
CA LEU A 714 -31.51 7.60 12.22
C LEU A 714 -32.17 6.58 11.28
N ALA A 715 -31.52 5.43 11.05
CA ALA A 715 -32.11 4.34 10.27
C ALA A 715 -33.33 3.73 10.96
N LEU A 716 -33.33 3.55 12.28
CA LEU A 716 -34.52 3.11 13.03
C LEU A 716 -35.67 4.12 12.90
N SER A 717 -35.35 5.42 12.93
CA SER A 717 -36.32 6.50 12.79
C SER A 717 -36.99 6.47 11.41
N SER A 718 -36.19 6.27 10.36
CA SER A 718 -36.68 6.03 8.99
C SER A 718 -37.58 4.78 8.90
N ILE A 719 -37.19 3.68 9.57
CA ILE A 719 -38.00 2.44 9.62
C ILE A 719 -39.36 2.67 10.29
N LEU A 720 -39.41 3.53 11.31
CA LEU A 720 -40.62 3.89 12.05
C LEU A 720 -41.44 5.00 11.37
N GLY A 721 -41.07 5.46 10.17
CA GLY A 721 -41.83 6.43 9.40
C GLY A 721 -41.67 7.87 9.87
N GLN A 722 -40.57 8.20 10.54
CA GLN A 722 -40.14 9.59 10.74
C GLN A 722 -39.22 10.02 9.58
N GLN A 723 -39.33 11.28 9.16
CA GLN A 723 -38.58 11.84 8.05
C GLN A 723 -37.12 12.06 8.46
N SER A 724 -36.24 11.10 8.17
CA SER A 724 -34.80 11.23 8.40
C SER A 724 -34.16 11.98 7.22
N MET A 725 -33.59 13.15 7.49
CA MET A 725 -33.12 14.16 6.52
C MET A 725 -31.82 13.81 5.76
N ASP A 726 -31.22 12.62 5.98
CA ASP A 726 -29.88 12.32 5.46
C ASP A 726 -29.80 10.95 4.75
N GLU A 727 -30.08 10.93 3.44
CA GLU A 727 -29.93 9.74 2.58
C GLU A 727 -28.46 9.38 2.31
N GLU A 728 -27.48 10.19 2.76
CA GLU A 728 -26.06 9.95 2.47
C GLU A 728 -25.45 8.90 3.40
N GLU A 729 -26.03 8.69 4.59
CA GLU A 729 -25.56 7.70 5.55
C GLU A 729 -25.96 6.27 5.13
N PHE A 730 -25.00 5.34 5.21
CA PHE A 730 -25.14 3.95 4.74
C PHE A 730 -26.36 3.22 5.32
N GLU A 731 -26.58 3.33 6.63
CA GLU A 731 -27.62 2.62 7.37
C GLU A 731 -29.03 3.11 6.98
N VAL A 732 -29.18 4.41 6.71
CA VAL A 732 -30.41 5.05 6.22
C VAL A 732 -30.63 4.73 4.75
N ALA A 733 -29.57 4.82 3.93
CA ALA A 733 -29.62 4.49 2.52
C ALA A 733 -30.08 3.03 2.27
N LEU A 734 -29.74 2.09 3.16
CA LEU A 734 -30.23 0.71 3.06
C LEU A 734 -31.72 0.55 3.35
N VAL A 735 -32.34 1.47 4.09
CA VAL A 735 -33.78 1.49 4.35
C VAL A 735 -34.51 2.10 3.16
N SER A 736 -34.20 3.35 2.83
CA SER A 736 -34.95 4.19 1.89
C SER A 736 -34.45 4.11 0.44
N GLY A 737 -33.17 3.81 0.24
CA GLY A 737 -32.52 3.90 -1.06
C GLY A 737 -32.90 2.77 -2.02
N GLU A 738 -33.00 3.13 -3.30
CA GLU A 738 -33.27 2.21 -4.42
C GLU A 738 -32.24 2.36 -5.56
N GLY A 739 -32.04 1.29 -6.32
CA GLY A 739 -31.34 1.32 -7.61
C GLY A 739 -29.83 1.59 -7.55
N LYS A 740 -29.35 2.51 -8.42
CA LYS A 740 -27.91 2.74 -8.66
C LYS A 740 -27.16 3.29 -7.45
N LYS A 741 -27.82 4.03 -6.55
CA LYS A 741 -27.22 4.57 -5.31
C LYS A 741 -26.66 3.43 -4.42
N MET A 742 -27.31 2.26 -4.42
CA MET A 742 -26.90 1.09 -3.64
C MET A 742 -25.58 0.47 -4.11
N LYS A 743 -25.20 0.67 -5.38
CA LYS A 743 -23.97 0.11 -5.97
C LYS A 743 -22.70 0.64 -5.33
N LYS A 744 -22.73 1.86 -4.79
CA LYS A 744 -21.62 2.45 -4.04
C LYS A 744 -21.29 1.58 -2.82
N TRP A 745 -22.32 1.13 -2.10
CA TRP A 745 -22.18 0.49 -0.80
C TRP A 745 -21.73 -0.96 -0.83
N ILE A 746 -21.92 -1.71 -1.93
CA ILE A 746 -21.40 -3.09 -2.06
C ILE A 746 -19.87 -3.14 -1.90
N ASN A 747 -19.18 -2.15 -2.46
CA ASN A 747 -17.72 -2.10 -2.35
C ASN A 747 -17.31 -1.55 -0.99
N SER A 748 -18.00 -0.52 -0.50
CA SER A 748 -17.68 0.13 0.78
C SER A 748 -18.01 -0.73 2.00
N ALA A 749 -19.02 -1.60 1.95
CA ALA A 749 -19.47 -2.44 3.07
C ALA A 749 -19.45 -3.93 2.69
N PRO A 750 -18.27 -4.55 2.53
CA PRO A 750 -18.14 -5.92 1.99
C PRO A 750 -18.75 -7.02 2.88
N VAL A 751 -18.99 -6.72 4.16
CA VAL A 751 -19.56 -7.67 5.15
C VAL A 751 -21.08 -7.60 5.24
N ASN A 752 -21.70 -6.53 4.73
CA ASN A 752 -23.15 -6.36 4.80
C ASN A 752 -23.85 -7.03 3.62
N SER A 753 -24.49 -8.17 3.89
CA SER A 753 -25.21 -8.94 2.89
C SER A 753 -26.44 -8.23 2.31
N VAL A 754 -27.11 -7.35 3.06
CA VAL A 754 -28.31 -6.63 2.61
C VAL A 754 -27.97 -5.61 1.52
N ALA A 755 -26.80 -4.97 1.61
CA ALA A 755 -26.31 -4.05 0.58
C ALA A 755 -26.17 -4.75 -0.79
N ALA A 756 -25.73 -6.01 -0.79
CA ALA A 756 -25.60 -6.82 -2.00
C ALA A 756 -26.97 -7.30 -2.54
N LEU A 757 -27.90 -7.68 -1.65
CA LEU A 757 -29.26 -8.07 -2.05
C LEU A 757 -30.05 -6.92 -2.69
N GLY A 758 -29.73 -5.66 -2.37
CA GLY A 758 -30.34 -4.48 -2.98
C GLY A 758 -30.05 -4.30 -4.48
N ILE A 759 -29.21 -5.15 -5.09
CA ILE A 759 -28.84 -5.08 -6.51
C ILE A 759 -29.26 -6.34 -7.25
N LYS A 760 -29.81 -6.14 -8.46
CA LYS A 760 -30.16 -7.24 -9.36
C LYS A 760 -28.94 -8.09 -9.68
N GLY A 761 -28.97 -9.34 -9.20
CA GLY A 761 -27.89 -10.31 -9.41
C GLY A 761 -26.89 -10.44 -8.28
N GLY A 762 -26.93 -9.58 -7.24
CA GLY A 762 -25.95 -9.52 -6.14
C GLY A 762 -26.02 -10.66 -5.11
N MET A 763 -26.60 -11.80 -5.47
CA MET A 763 -26.79 -12.93 -4.57
C MET A 763 -25.47 -13.57 -4.16
N ASP A 764 -24.52 -13.68 -5.10
CA ASP A 764 -23.19 -14.22 -4.84
C ASP A 764 -22.35 -13.30 -3.95
N GLU A 765 -22.45 -11.97 -4.12
CA GLU A 765 -21.84 -11.04 -3.16
C GLU A 765 -22.54 -11.11 -1.78
N ALA A 766 -23.85 -11.29 -1.71
CA ALA A 766 -24.57 -11.37 -0.43
C ALA A 766 -24.16 -12.58 0.42
N ILE A 767 -24.02 -13.76 -0.20
CA ILE A 767 -23.55 -14.98 0.49
C ILE A 767 -22.05 -14.95 0.78
N ASN A 768 -21.28 -14.16 0.02
CA ASN A 768 -19.88 -13.91 0.30
C ASN A 768 -19.74 -12.99 1.54
N ALA A 769 -20.60 -11.98 1.65
CA ALA A 769 -20.64 -11.09 2.80
C ALA A 769 -21.06 -11.83 4.07
N ASN A 770 -22.30 -12.34 4.11
CA ASN A 770 -22.82 -13.11 5.24
C ASN A 770 -23.91 -14.10 4.81
N VAL A 771 -23.58 -15.39 4.78
CA VAL A 771 -24.47 -16.46 4.33
C VAL A 771 -25.72 -16.61 5.21
N LEU A 772 -25.66 -16.19 6.48
CA LEU A 772 -26.76 -16.35 7.44
C LEU A 772 -28.00 -15.54 7.06
N VAL A 773 -27.88 -14.51 6.21
CA VAL A 773 -29.04 -13.78 5.65
C VAL A 773 -30.01 -14.73 4.93
N THR A 774 -29.48 -15.80 4.35
CA THR A 774 -30.25 -16.79 3.59
C THR A 774 -30.87 -17.88 4.46
N ALA A 775 -30.54 -17.94 5.76
CA ALA A 775 -30.87 -19.06 6.65
C ALA A 775 -32.38 -19.30 6.77
N HIS A 776 -33.17 -18.21 6.81
CA HIS A 776 -34.62 -18.30 6.93
C HIS A 776 -35.26 -18.98 5.71
N GLU A 777 -34.87 -18.58 4.50
CA GLU A 777 -35.33 -19.19 3.26
C GLU A 777 -34.80 -20.60 3.06
N ALA A 778 -33.50 -20.81 3.35
CA ALA A 778 -32.88 -22.13 3.27
C ALA A 778 -33.61 -23.13 4.18
N THR A 779 -34.03 -22.71 5.38
CA THR A 779 -34.84 -23.51 6.29
C THR A 779 -36.24 -23.78 5.73
N ARG A 780 -36.93 -22.75 5.21
CA ARG A 780 -38.26 -22.90 4.58
C ARG A 780 -38.24 -23.85 3.36
N ARG A 781 -37.15 -23.86 2.59
CA ARG A 781 -36.98 -24.74 1.42
C ARG A 781 -36.30 -26.07 1.74
N SER A 782 -35.90 -26.29 2.99
CA SER A 782 -35.18 -27.48 3.44
C SER A 782 -33.88 -27.75 2.65
N MET A 783 -33.11 -26.70 2.35
CA MET A 783 -31.84 -26.80 1.65
C MET A 783 -30.70 -27.19 2.61
N PRO A 784 -29.92 -28.24 2.33
CA PRO A 784 -28.73 -28.57 3.13
C PRO A 784 -27.61 -27.52 2.92
N PRO A 785 -26.88 -27.12 3.97
CA PRO A 785 -25.88 -26.03 3.90
C PRO A 785 -24.63 -26.40 3.11
N ARG A 786 -24.03 -27.57 3.34
CA ARG A 786 -22.80 -27.99 2.66
C ARG A 786 -22.94 -27.97 1.15
N TYR A 787 -22.04 -27.30 0.43
CA TYR A 787 -22.02 -27.33 -1.03
C TYR A 787 -21.65 -28.74 -1.55
N SER A 788 -22.43 -29.24 -2.51
CA SER A 788 -22.11 -30.47 -3.23
C SER A 788 -22.27 -30.26 -4.72
N SER A 789 -21.29 -30.78 -5.49
CA SER A 789 -21.39 -30.77 -6.95
C SER A 789 -22.56 -31.66 -7.40
N GLY A 790 -23.23 -31.26 -8.47
CA GLY A 790 -24.37 -32.02 -8.97
C GLY A 790 -23.93 -33.37 -9.53
N ARG A 791 -24.64 -34.45 -9.20
CA ARG A 791 -24.41 -35.79 -9.78
C ARG A 791 -24.43 -35.76 -11.32
N LEU A 792 -25.27 -34.91 -11.91
CA LEU A 792 -25.32 -34.68 -13.36
C LEU A 792 -24.00 -34.14 -13.93
N THR A 793 -23.30 -33.27 -13.20
CA THR A 793 -22.01 -32.73 -13.65
C THR A 793 -20.94 -33.82 -13.62
N PHE A 794 -20.97 -34.70 -12.61
CA PHE A 794 -20.09 -35.87 -12.56
C PHE A 794 -20.35 -36.81 -13.74
N VAL A 795 -21.62 -37.16 -13.98
CA VAL A 795 -22.06 -38.00 -15.12
C VAL A 795 -21.65 -37.38 -16.45
N ALA A 796 -21.92 -36.10 -16.69
CA ALA A 796 -21.56 -35.44 -17.95
C ALA A 796 -20.06 -35.43 -18.21
N ASN A 797 -19.23 -35.18 -17.20
CA ASN A 797 -17.78 -35.15 -17.41
C ASN A 797 -17.18 -36.54 -17.59
N ILE A 798 -17.67 -37.55 -16.86
CA ILE A 798 -17.04 -38.87 -16.86
C ILE A 798 -17.70 -39.83 -17.86
N LEU A 799 -19.03 -39.87 -17.92
CA LEU A 799 -19.76 -40.82 -18.76
C LEU A 799 -20.11 -40.29 -20.15
N ILE A 800 -20.03 -38.98 -20.38
CA ILE A 800 -20.33 -38.38 -21.69
C ILE A 800 -19.05 -37.85 -22.34
N LEU A 801 -18.37 -36.88 -21.70
CA LEU A 801 -17.23 -36.20 -22.33
C LEU A 801 -16.01 -37.10 -22.54
N ILE A 802 -15.62 -37.93 -21.55
CA ILE A 802 -14.47 -38.84 -21.71
C ILE A 802 -14.68 -39.81 -22.88
N PRO A 803 -15.82 -40.54 -22.99
CA PRO A 803 -16.09 -41.38 -24.16
C PRO A 803 -16.09 -40.60 -25.48
N ILE A 804 -16.62 -39.38 -25.52
CA ILE A 804 -16.59 -38.55 -26.74
C ILE A 804 -15.16 -38.23 -27.18
N TRP A 805 -14.24 -37.94 -26.25
CA TRP A 805 -12.83 -37.70 -26.59
C TRP A 805 -12.12 -38.95 -27.12
N ILE A 806 -12.50 -40.12 -26.61
CA ILE A 806 -12.01 -41.41 -27.11
C ILE A 806 -12.55 -41.68 -28.52
N LEU A 807 -13.86 -41.50 -28.74
CA LEU A 807 -14.50 -41.67 -30.04
C LEU A 807 -13.93 -40.72 -31.10
N LEU A 808 -13.63 -39.46 -30.72
CA LEU A 808 -12.98 -38.51 -31.62
C LEU A 808 -11.57 -38.95 -32.04
N GLY A 809 -10.79 -39.56 -31.14
CA GLY A 809 -9.48 -40.11 -31.53
C GLY A 809 -9.60 -41.38 -32.37
N ILE A 810 -10.60 -42.25 -32.10
CA ILE A 810 -10.92 -43.40 -32.96
C ILE A 810 -11.30 -42.92 -34.38
N TYR A 811 -12.11 -41.85 -34.47
CA TYR A 811 -12.48 -41.24 -35.74
C TYR A 811 -11.25 -40.70 -36.49
N VAL A 812 -10.34 -39.99 -35.82
CA VAL A 812 -9.09 -39.52 -36.43
C VAL A 812 -8.20 -40.69 -36.88
N ALA A 813 -8.13 -41.77 -36.09
CA ALA A 813 -7.43 -43.00 -36.47
C ALA A 813 -8.01 -43.62 -37.75
N SER A 814 -9.32 -43.51 -37.99
CA SER A 814 -9.97 -44.03 -39.20
C SER A 814 -9.66 -43.25 -40.49
N ILE A 815 -9.23 -41.98 -40.36
CA ILE A 815 -8.92 -41.10 -41.50
C ILE A 815 -7.41 -40.97 -41.73
N ARG A 816 -6.61 -41.19 -40.68
CA ARG A 816 -5.15 -41.01 -40.67
C ARG A 816 -4.45 -42.26 -40.14
N THR A 817 -3.36 -42.10 -39.39
CA THR A 817 -2.61 -43.22 -38.77
C THR A 817 -3.06 -43.45 -37.32
N GLU A 818 -2.91 -44.68 -36.84
CA GLU A 818 -3.26 -45.06 -35.46
C GLU A 818 -2.54 -44.22 -34.41
N ILE A 819 -1.26 -43.91 -34.65
CA ILE A 819 -0.42 -43.08 -33.77
C ILE A 819 -1.02 -41.66 -33.65
N GLN A 820 -1.49 -41.08 -34.75
CA GLN A 820 -2.11 -39.75 -34.74
C GLN A 820 -3.46 -39.76 -34.01
N GLY A 821 -4.28 -40.81 -34.18
CA GLY A 821 -5.53 -40.96 -33.42
C GLY A 821 -5.30 -41.11 -31.92
N ALA A 822 -4.33 -41.93 -31.52
CA ALA A 822 -3.93 -42.11 -30.12
C ALA A 822 -3.40 -40.80 -29.50
N ALA A 823 -2.54 -40.07 -30.23
CA ALA A 823 -2.03 -38.78 -29.79
C ALA A 823 -3.18 -37.77 -29.53
N VAL A 824 -4.14 -37.67 -30.47
CA VAL A 824 -5.30 -36.78 -30.31
C VAL A 824 -6.15 -37.15 -29.08
N SER A 825 -6.44 -38.43 -28.87
CA SER A 825 -7.17 -38.87 -27.66
C SER A 825 -6.43 -38.49 -26.37
N VAL A 826 -5.13 -38.75 -26.29
CA VAL A 826 -4.32 -38.42 -25.10
C VAL A 826 -4.30 -36.91 -24.87
N THR A 827 -4.08 -36.10 -25.90
CA THR A 827 -4.07 -34.64 -25.79
C THR A 827 -5.43 -34.10 -25.32
N LEU A 828 -6.54 -34.58 -25.88
CA LEU A 828 -7.88 -34.16 -25.47
C LEU A 828 -8.20 -34.55 -24.02
N LEU A 829 -7.80 -35.76 -23.58
CA LEU A 829 -7.96 -36.19 -22.19
C LEU A 829 -7.11 -35.34 -21.23
N LEU A 830 -5.86 -35.01 -21.59
CA LEU A 830 -5.00 -34.13 -20.81
C LEU A 830 -5.55 -32.70 -20.73
N LEU A 831 -6.07 -32.15 -21.84
CA LEU A 831 -6.74 -30.86 -21.88
C LEU A 831 -8.03 -30.85 -21.06
N HIS A 832 -8.81 -31.93 -21.10
CA HIS A 832 -10.00 -32.08 -20.28
C HIS A 832 -9.65 -32.14 -18.78
N TYR A 833 -8.62 -32.91 -18.42
CA TYR A 833 -8.15 -32.99 -17.03
C TYR A 833 -7.60 -31.64 -16.53
N SER A 834 -6.74 -30.98 -17.32
CA SER A 834 -6.13 -29.69 -16.96
C SER A 834 -7.17 -28.58 -16.85
N SER A 835 -8.12 -28.50 -17.80
CA SER A 835 -9.23 -27.53 -17.74
C SER A 835 -10.12 -27.74 -16.52
N ARG A 836 -10.43 -28.99 -16.15
CA ARG A 836 -11.17 -29.30 -14.91
C ARG A 836 -10.39 -28.89 -13.67
N LYS A 837 -9.09 -29.19 -13.61
CA LYS A 837 -8.22 -28.78 -12.49
C LYS A 837 -8.15 -27.27 -12.37
N LEU A 838 -8.02 -26.55 -13.48
CA LEU A 838 -7.99 -25.09 -13.54
C LEU A 838 -9.32 -24.47 -13.10
N LEU A 839 -10.46 -25.00 -13.55
CA LEU A 839 -11.78 -24.55 -13.11
C LEU A 839 -12.02 -24.79 -11.61
N LEU A 840 -11.48 -25.89 -11.05
CA LEU A 840 -11.51 -26.14 -9.61
C LEU A 840 -10.63 -25.13 -8.86
N GLN A 841 -9.43 -24.85 -9.35
CA GLN A 841 -8.53 -23.84 -8.76
C GLN A 841 -9.14 -22.44 -8.80
N GLN A 842 -9.78 -22.05 -9.92
CA GLN A 842 -10.49 -20.77 -10.02
C GLN A 842 -11.65 -20.63 -9.02
N ARG A 843 -12.28 -21.74 -8.61
CA ARG A 843 -13.32 -21.72 -7.56
C ARG A 843 -12.73 -21.52 -6.16
N ARG A 844 -11.51 -22.02 -5.93
CA ARG A 844 -10.78 -21.85 -4.66
C ARG A 844 -10.18 -20.45 -4.51
N GLN A 845 -10.13 -19.66 -5.59
CA GLN A 845 -9.64 -18.29 -5.46
C GLN A 845 -10.67 -17.41 -4.72
N ILE A 846 -10.28 -16.92 -3.55
CA ILE A 846 -11.09 -16.01 -2.74
C ILE A 846 -11.06 -14.62 -3.37
N ARG A 847 -12.25 -14.04 -3.61
CA ARG A 847 -12.43 -12.68 -4.12
C ARG A 847 -13.70 -12.10 -3.53
N HIS A 848 -13.76 -10.79 -3.35
CA HIS A 848 -15.00 -10.10 -2.96
C HIS A 848 -16.10 -10.24 -4.03
N ARG A 849 -15.74 -10.03 -5.31
CA ARG A 849 -16.68 -10.05 -6.44
C ARG A 849 -16.42 -11.22 -7.39
N ASP A 850 -17.49 -11.70 -8.02
CA ASP A 850 -17.48 -12.74 -9.06
C ASP A 850 -16.72 -14.02 -8.65
N GLN A 851 -16.70 -14.34 -7.35
CA GLN A 851 -16.05 -15.55 -6.88
C GLN A 851 -16.78 -16.77 -7.42
N LYS A 852 -16.09 -17.59 -8.23
CA LYS A 852 -16.72 -18.69 -8.97
C LYS A 852 -17.37 -19.73 -8.06
N ALA A 853 -16.83 -19.96 -6.85
CA ALA A 853 -17.47 -20.82 -5.85
C ALA A 853 -18.82 -20.25 -5.38
N MET A 854 -18.89 -18.95 -5.07
CA MET A 854 -20.11 -18.28 -4.61
C MET A 854 -21.16 -18.21 -5.71
N VAL A 855 -20.76 -17.92 -6.95
CA VAL A 855 -21.66 -18.02 -8.11
C VAL A 855 -22.26 -19.42 -8.24
N ALA A 856 -21.47 -20.47 -8.03
CA ALA A 856 -21.96 -21.85 -8.09
C ALA A 856 -22.89 -22.19 -6.91
N TYR A 857 -22.61 -21.65 -5.73
CA TYR A 857 -23.45 -21.79 -4.54
C TYR A 857 -24.78 -21.06 -4.69
N ALA A 858 -24.77 -19.82 -5.19
CA ALA A 858 -25.98 -19.05 -5.52
C ALA A 858 -26.83 -19.77 -6.58
N LYS A 859 -26.22 -20.34 -7.63
CA LYS A 859 -26.93 -21.20 -8.60
C LYS A 859 -27.56 -22.43 -7.95
N ARG A 860 -26.92 -23.01 -6.93
CA ARG A 860 -27.51 -24.11 -6.15
C ARG A 860 -28.71 -23.62 -5.33
N MET A 861 -28.60 -22.50 -4.64
CA MET A 861 -29.71 -21.89 -3.90
C MET A 861 -30.93 -21.65 -4.79
N ARG A 862 -30.74 -21.08 -5.99
CA ARG A 862 -31.82 -20.90 -6.97
C ARG A 862 -32.49 -22.21 -7.38
N ARG A 863 -31.73 -23.31 -7.56
CA ARG A 863 -32.29 -24.65 -7.82
C ARG A 863 -33.17 -25.18 -6.68
N PHE A 864 -32.85 -24.82 -5.43
CA PHE A 864 -33.67 -25.10 -4.26
C PHE A 864 -34.80 -24.07 -4.03
N LYS A 865 -34.99 -23.10 -4.95
CA LYS A 865 -35.95 -21.99 -4.82
C LYS A 865 -35.70 -21.13 -3.57
N VAL A 866 -34.43 -20.99 -3.19
CA VAL A 866 -33.92 -20.03 -2.20
C VAL A 866 -33.45 -18.79 -2.98
N ALA A 867 -34.19 -17.70 -2.82
CA ALA A 867 -34.01 -16.41 -3.45
C ALA A 867 -34.29 -15.29 -2.42
N PRO A 868 -33.35 -15.04 -1.49
CA PRO A 868 -33.49 -13.96 -0.51
C PRO A 868 -33.47 -12.63 -1.24
N ASP A 869 -34.32 -11.72 -0.80
CA ASP A 869 -34.47 -10.40 -1.38
C ASP A 869 -34.77 -9.42 -0.25
N LYS A 870 -34.50 -8.12 -0.46
CA LYS A 870 -34.79 -7.06 0.51
C LYS A 870 -36.27 -7.07 0.92
N SER A 871 -37.15 -7.45 -0.01
CA SER A 871 -38.60 -7.57 0.20
C SER A 871 -39.04 -8.72 1.12
N ASN A 872 -38.17 -9.70 1.40
CA ASN A 872 -38.53 -10.94 2.13
C ASN A 872 -37.71 -11.12 3.43
N ILE A 873 -36.80 -10.19 3.73
CA ILE A 873 -36.08 -10.14 5.01
C ILE A 873 -36.78 -9.18 5.98
N PRO A 874 -36.72 -9.42 7.30
CA PRO A 874 -37.22 -8.46 8.28
C PRO A 874 -36.55 -7.09 8.11
N VAL A 875 -37.33 -6.02 8.31
CA VAL A 875 -36.77 -4.66 8.29
C VAL A 875 -35.73 -4.49 9.39
N GLY A 876 -34.65 -3.76 9.10
CA GLY A 876 -33.55 -3.52 10.04
C GLY A 876 -32.59 -4.70 10.22
N THR A 877 -32.69 -5.76 9.40
CA THR A 877 -31.75 -6.90 9.43
C THR A 877 -30.29 -6.43 9.28
N HIS A 878 -30.04 -5.39 8.47
CA HIS A 878 -28.70 -4.84 8.21
C HIS A 878 -28.07 -4.13 9.42
N LEU A 879 -28.85 -3.77 10.44
CA LEU A 879 -28.37 -3.12 11.67
C LEU A 879 -27.93 -4.14 12.74
N LEU A 880 -28.44 -5.37 12.67
CA LEU A 880 -28.25 -6.39 13.70
C LEU A 880 -27.42 -7.58 13.23
N LEU A 881 -27.58 -8.00 11.98
CA LEU A 881 -26.94 -9.21 11.46
C LEU A 881 -25.43 -8.99 11.33
N SER A 882 -24.68 -9.68 12.18
CA SER A 882 -23.21 -9.73 12.13
C SER A 882 -22.71 -11.15 11.86
N GLY A 883 -21.48 -11.26 11.37
CA GLY A 883 -20.82 -12.51 11.03
C GLY A 883 -19.87 -13.06 12.09
N ILE A 884 -18.67 -13.47 11.64
CA ILE A 884 -17.55 -13.78 12.53
C ILE A 884 -17.11 -12.45 13.14
N LEU A 885 -16.89 -12.47 14.45
CA LEU A 885 -16.52 -11.31 15.24
C LEU A 885 -15.09 -11.48 15.73
N VAL A 886 -14.29 -10.42 15.63
CA VAL A 886 -12.93 -10.34 16.16
C VAL A 886 -12.79 -9.10 17.02
N THR A 887 -11.77 -9.06 17.87
CA THR A 887 -11.47 -7.86 18.68
C THR A 887 -10.16 -7.22 18.27
N VAL A 888 -10.13 -5.88 18.29
CA VAL A 888 -8.90 -5.09 18.23
C VAL A 888 -8.96 -4.09 19.38
N ASN A 889 -8.01 -4.16 20.31
CA ASN A 889 -7.99 -3.37 21.54
C ASN A 889 -9.33 -3.45 22.32
N GLY A 890 -9.97 -4.64 22.32
CA GLY A 890 -11.26 -4.88 22.96
C GLY A 890 -12.49 -4.35 22.22
N VAL A 891 -12.33 -3.65 21.09
CA VAL A 891 -13.43 -3.23 20.21
C VAL A 891 -13.85 -4.39 19.33
N VAL A 892 -15.13 -4.71 19.30
CA VAL A 892 -15.68 -5.84 18.53
C VAL A 892 -15.95 -5.42 17.09
N LEU A 893 -15.44 -6.19 16.13
CA LEU A 893 -15.50 -5.89 14.70
C LEU A 893 -16.02 -7.09 13.90
N ASP A 894 -16.79 -6.81 12.84
CA ASP A 894 -17.40 -7.84 11.99
C ASP A 894 -16.64 -8.04 10.68
N ILE A 895 -16.20 -9.28 10.42
CA ILE A 895 -15.52 -9.67 9.18
C ILE A 895 -16.43 -10.50 8.24
N GLY A 896 -17.70 -10.66 8.58
CA GLY A 896 -18.69 -11.40 7.82
C GLY A 896 -18.59 -12.92 7.97
N VAL A 897 -19.50 -13.66 7.33
CA VAL A 897 -19.53 -15.15 7.30
C VAL A 897 -19.71 -15.61 5.86
N PRO A 898 -18.60 -15.79 5.12
CA PRO A 898 -18.69 -16.21 3.73
C PRO A 898 -19.17 -17.65 3.60
N ALA A 899 -19.98 -17.93 2.58
CA ALA A 899 -20.55 -19.26 2.38
C ALA A 899 -19.54 -20.36 2.01
N TRP A 900 -18.31 -20.03 1.60
CA TRP A 900 -17.29 -21.07 1.34
C TRP A 900 -16.83 -21.77 2.62
N LEU A 901 -17.06 -21.18 3.79
CA LEU A 901 -16.82 -21.84 5.08
C LEU A 901 -17.69 -23.09 5.26
N THR A 902 -18.71 -23.28 4.42
CA THR A 902 -19.43 -24.57 4.35
C THR A 902 -18.54 -25.76 3.98
N GLU A 903 -17.32 -25.52 3.50
CA GLU A 903 -16.31 -26.57 3.26
C GLU A 903 -15.81 -27.19 4.58
N HIS A 904 -15.72 -26.41 5.66
CA HIS A 904 -15.35 -26.85 7.02
C HIS A 904 -16.44 -27.69 7.70
N LEU A 905 -17.64 -27.77 7.12
CA LEU A 905 -18.72 -28.57 7.72
C LEU A 905 -18.47 -30.07 7.60
N PRO A 906 -18.84 -30.88 8.61
CA PRO A 906 -18.73 -32.33 8.53
C PRO A 906 -19.63 -32.92 7.42
N LYS A 907 -19.30 -34.14 6.98
CA LYS A 907 -20.04 -34.87 5.93
C LYS A 907 -21.31 -35.52 6.50
N ASP A 908 -22.31 -34.71 6.82
CA ASP A 908 -23.63 -35.21 7.23
C ASP A 908 -24.43 -35.76 6.04
N SER A 909 -25.26 -36.77 6.27
CA SER A 909 -26.19 -37.28 5.25
C SER A 909 -27.27 -36.25 4.91
N ASP A 910 -27.41 -35.92 3.62
CA ASP A 910 -28.43 -35.00 3.10
C ASP A 910 -29.86 -35.36 3.59
N LYS A 911 -30.15 -36.65 3.77
CA LYS A 911 -31.48 -37.13 4.19
C LYS A 911 -31.81 -36.70 5.62
N THR A 912 -30.86 -36.82 6.53
CA THR A 912 -31.06 -36.50 7.97
C THR A 912 -31.20 -34.99 8.16
N VAL A 913 -30.35 -34.21 7.48
CA VAL A 913 -30.40 -32.74 7.49
C VAL A 913 -31.75 -32.24 6.96
N ARG A 914 -32.21 -32.75 5.81
CA ARG A 914 -33.50 -32.37 5.23
C ARG A 914 -34.68 -32.72 6.11
N ALA A 915 -34.69 -33.89 6.76
CA ALA A 915 -35.76 -34.29 7.67
C ALA A 915 -35.91 -33.30 8.84
N ARG A 916 -34.78 -32.90 9.43
CA ARG A 916 -34.72 -31.89 10.50
C ARG A 916 -35.14 -30.50 10.04
N LEU A 917 -34.74 -30.08 8.83
CA LEU A 917 -35.17 -28.80 8.26
C LEU A 917 -36.67 -28.77 7.94
N LYS A 918 -37.25 -29.86 7.42
CA LYS A 918 -38.69 -29.95 7.15
C LYS A 918 -39.54 -29.76 8.41
N ARG A 919 -39.14 -30.34 9.54
CA ARG A 919 -39.82 -30.15 10.83
C ARG A 919 -39.84 -28.66 11.24
N ARG A 920 -38.71 -27.97 11.10
CA ARG A 920 -38.61 -26.53 11.40
C ARG A 920 -39.34 -25.66 10.40
N SER A 921 -39.27 -25.98 9.11
CA SER A 921 -40.05 -25.28 8.08
C SER A 921 -41.53 -25.26 8.41
N LYS A 922 -42.09 -26.37 8.90
CA LYS A 922 -43.49 -26.43 9.35
C LYS A 922 -43.78 -25.52 10.55
N LYS A 923 -42.81 -25.35 11.46
CA LYS A 923 -42.93 -24.41 12.59
C LYS A 923 -42.92 -22.96 12.10
N ILE A 924 -41.98 -22.61 11.21
CA ILE A 924 -41.88 -21.27 10.61
C ILE A 924 -43.14 -20.92 9.80
N SER A 925 -43.71 -21.87 9.06
CA SER A 925 -44.92 -21.61 8.28
C SER A 925 -46.16 -21.34 9.15
N LYS A 926 -46.20 -21.87 10.38
CA LYS A 926 -47.31 -21.67 11.32
C LYS A 926 -47.23 -20.33 12.07
N SER A 927 -46.05 -19.74 12.23
CA SER A 927 -45.88 -18.48 12.96
C SER A 927 -46.11 -17.26 12.06
N ARG A 928 -46.50 -16.15 12.70
CA ARG A 928 -46.74 -14.86 12.05
C ARG A 928 -45.48 -14.35 11.33
N PRO A 929 -45.58 -13.87 10.08
CA PRO A 929 -44.42 -13.27 9.40
C PRO A 929 -43.93 -12.00 10.12
N PRO A 930 -42.61 -11.72 10.11
CA PRO A 930 -42.08 -10.44 10.56
C PRO A 930 -42.56 -9.30 9.65
N ARG A 931 -42.31 -8.06 10.07
CA ARG A 931 -42.52 -6.89 9.22
C ARG A 931 -41.40 -6.82 8.17
N LEU A 932 -41.78 -6.68 6.91
CA LEU A 932 -40.87 -6.66 5.76
C LEU A 932 -40.68 -5.25 5.14
N GLN A 933 -41.59 -4.32 5.46
CA GLN A 933 -41.56 -2.95 4.95
C GLN A 933 -41.59 -1.92 6.09
N PRO A 934 -40.91 -0.77 5.94
CA PRO A 934 -41.02 0.36 6.86
C PRO A 934 -42.47 0.77 7.15
N LEU A 935 -42.66 1.50 8.25
CA LEU A 935 -43.96 2.11 8.57
C LEU A 935 -44.16 3.38 7.74
N GLY A 936 -45.41 3.65 7.36
CA GLY A 936 -45.75 4.86 6.61
C GLY A 936 -45.65 6.11 7.48
N GLU A 937 -45.44 7.26 6.85
CA GLU A 937 -45.35 8.53 7.56
C GLU A 937 -46.57 8.82 8.44
N GLY A 938 -46.29 9.29 9.66
CA GLY A 938 -47.34 9.74 10.58
C GLY A 938 -48.31 8.63 11.01
N TRP A 939 -47.96 7.35 10.86
CA TRP A 939 -48.84 6.22 11.19
C TRP A 939 -49.36 6.27 12.64
N TRP A 940 -48.56 6.84 13.55
CA TRP A 940 -48.88 6.98 14.96
C TRP A 940 -50.03 7.95 15.25
N LEU A 941 -50.37 8.83 14.31
CA LEU A 941 -51.55 9.70 14.42
C LEU A 941 -52.85 8.94 14.10
N LYS A 942 -52.73 7.86 13.32
CA LYS A 942 -53.87 7.10 12.79
C LYS A 942 -54.22 5.88 13.63
N ARG A 943 -53.30 5.39 14.45
CA ARG A 943 -53.46 4.16 15.25
C ARG A 943 -53.64 4.49 16.72
N PRO A 944 -54.65 3.93 17.42
CA PRO A 944 -54.81 4.15 18.85
C PRO A 944 -53.56 3.71 19.61
N LYS A 945 -53.26 4.42 20.69
CA LYS A 945 -52.21 4.05 21.63
C LYS A 945 -52.57 2.73 22.31
N GLU A 946 -51.56 1.92 22.64
CA GLU A 946 -51.78 0.68 23.39
C GLU A 946 -51.96 0.95 24.89
N ASP A 947 -52.62 0.05 25.60
CA ASP A 947 -52.84 0.19 27.04
C ASP A 947 -51.51 0.23 27.81
N GLY A 948 -51.36 1.25 28.66
CA GLY A 948 -50.12 1.49 29.42
C GLY A 948 -48.98 2.13 28.62
N SER A 949 -49.26 2.67 27.42
CA SER A 949 -48.28 3.42 26.60
C SER A 949 -47.92 4.81 27.13
N GLU A 950 -48.58 5.28 28.19
CA GLU A 950 -48.20 6.52 28.89
C GLU A 950 -46.90 6.34 29.71
N VAL A 951 -46.55 5.10 30.08
CA VAL A 951 -45.27 4.76 30.69
C VAL A 951 -44.27 4.36 29.59
N PRO A 952 -43.00 4.78 29.68
CA PRO A 952 -41.97 4.35 28.73
C PRO A 952 -41.90 2.83 28.55
N ALA A 953 -41.74 2.38 27.31
CA ALA A 953 -41.86 0.97 26.96
C ALA A 953 -40.86 0.07 27.69
N LEU A 954 -39.62 0.51 27.86
CA LEU A 954 -38.59 -0.27 28.55
C LEU A 954 -38.82 -0.33 30.05
N GLU A 955 -39.37 0.72 30.65
CA GLU A 955 -39.78 0.70 32.05
C GLU A 955 -40.88 -0.33 32.27
N ARG A 956 -41.86 -0.41 31.37
CA ARG A 956 -42.95 -1.40 31.42
C ARG A 956 -42.46 -2.85 31.22
N LEU A 957 -41.49 -3.09 30.31
CA LEU A 957 -41.04 -4.43 29.93
C LEU A 957 -39.89 -4.97 30.80
N ILE A 958 -39.03 -4.10 31.34
CA ILE A 958 -37.83 -4.48 32.08
C ILE A 958 -37.87 -3.96 33.52
N GLY A 959 -38.45 -2.78 33.75
CA GLY A 959 -38.36 -2.02 35.00
C GLY A 959 -37.22 -0.99 35.00
N PRO A 960 -36.93 -0.38 36.18
CA PRO A 960 -35.98 0.76 36.28
C PRO A 960 -34.54 0.41 35.91
N VAL A 961 -34.18 -0.88 35.88
CA VAL A 961 -32.85 -1.37 35.50
C VAL A 961 -32.47 -0.95 34.07
N ALA A 962 -33.46 -0.75 33.18
CA ALA A 962 -33.24 -0.29 31.81
C ALA A 962 -32.67 1.13 31.70
N TYR A 963 -32.70 1.93 32.78
CA TYR A 963 -32.24 3.32 32.79
C TYR A 963 -30.99 3.55 33.64
N ARG A 964 -30.37 2.48 34.15
CA ARG A 964 -29.16 2.58 34.98
C ARG A 964 -28.04 3.30 34.22
N GLY A 965 -27.51 4.36 34.80
CA GLY A 965 -26.40 5.15 34.24
C GLY A 965 -26.78 6.07 33.08
N ARG A 966 -28.03 6.02 32.60
CA ARG A 966 -28.48 6.80 31.46
C ARG A 966 -28.57 8.32 31.71
N PRO A 967 -29.05 8.82 32.87
CA PRO A 967 -29.03 10.26 33.13
C PRO A 967 -27.62 10.84 33.03
N SER A 968 -26.65 10.19 33.68
CA SER A 968 -25.23 10.57 33.59
C SER A 968 -24.66 10.46 32.17
N TYR A 969 -25.13 9.49 31.38
CA TYR A 969 -24.74 9.35 29.97
C TYR A 969 -25.24 10.53 29.11
N ILE A 970 -26.51 10.92 29.29
CA ILE A 970 -27.10 12.08 28.61
C ILE A 970 -26.39 13.36 29.06
N ASP A 971 -26.16 13.54 30.36
CA ASP A 971 -25.45 14.72 30.89
C ASP A 971 -24.03 14.85 30.31
N ARG A 972 -23.30 13.72 30.19
CA ARG A 972 -21.96 13.67 29.59
C ARG A 972 -21.98 14.16 28.14
N LYS A 973 -23.02 13.83 27.39
CA LYS A 973 -23.18 14.23 25.98
C LYS A 973 -23.73 15.64 25.82
N ALA A 974 -24.63 16.07 26.69
CA ALA A 974 -25.21 17.40 26.72
C ALA A 974 -24.19 18.48 27.17
N GLY A 975 -23.16 18.08 27.92
CA GLY A 975 -22.03 18.91 28.32
C GLY A 975 -21.22 19.41 27.13
N LYS A 976 -21.72 20.46 26.46
CA LYS A 976 -21.18 21.02 25.22
C LYS A 976 -19.71 21.47 25.27
N ASN A 977 -19.07 21.54 26.45
CA ASN A 977 -17.69 22.04 26.56
C ASN A 977 -16.77 21.43 27.64
N SER A 978 -17.18 20.45 28.43
CA SER A 978 -16.30 19.96 29.50
C SER A 978 -15.21 19.03 28.96
N ARG A 979 -13.95 19.50 29.03
CA ARG A 979 -12.82 18.56 29.21
C ARG A 979 -13.18 17.69 30.43
N PRO A 980 -12.97 16.36 30.42
CA PRO A 980 -13.24 15.55 31.59
C PRO A 980 -12.45 16.12 32.77
N THR A 981 -13.15 16.68 33.75
CA THR A 981 -12.58 17.22 34.99
C THR A 981 -12.25 16.05 35.91
N GLY A 982 -11.21 15.31 35.54
CA GLY A 982 -10.66 14.20 36.30
C GLY A 982 -9.14 14.21 36.15
N MET A 983 -8.44 13.69 37.15
CA MET A 983 -6.98 13.65 37.18
C MET A 983 -6.45 12.75 36.04
N VAL A 984 -6.13 13.36 34.89
CA VAL A 984 -5.54 12.67 33.74
C VAL A 984 -4.11 12.27 34.12
N ARG A 985 -3.81 10.97 34.00
CA ARG A 985 -2.46 10.45 34.28
C ARG A 985 -1.49 10.97 33.22
N THR A 986 -0.32 11.42 33.66
CA THR A 986 0.65 12.22 32.88
C THR A 986 1.59 11.42 31.99
N SER A 987 1.47 10.09 31.90
CA SER A 987 2.38 9.26 31.10
C SER A 987 1.69 8.60 29.89
N PRO A 988 2.21 8.80 28.66
CA PRO A 988 1.71 8.09 27.49
C PRO A 988 1.92 6.59 27.67
N ARG A 989 0.85 5.82 27.46
CA ARG A 989 0.84 4.38 27.60
C ARG A 989 0.97 3.72 26.22
N PRO A 990 2.03 2.95 25.94
CA PRO A 990 2.00 2.02 24.81
C PRO A 990 0.86 1.00 25.00
N ALA A 991 0.33 0.43 23.91
CA ALA A 991 -0.85 -0.45 23.92
C ALA A 991 -0.72 -1.61 24.94
N HIS A 992 0.49 -2.09 25.18
CA HIS A 992 0.81 -3.15 26.14
C HIS A 992 0.81 -2.72 27.63
N SER A 993 0.69 -1.43 27.93
CA SER A 993 0.59 -0.88 29.29
C SER A 993 -0.83 -0.45 29.67
N VAL A 994 -1.77 -0.70 28.76
CA VAL A 994 -3.20 -0.60 29.00
C VAL A 994 -3.60 -1.75 29.92
N ASP A 995 -4.52 -1.51 30.84
CA ASP A 995 -5.07 -2.56 31.69
C ASP A 995 -5.91 -3.52 30.82
N LEU A 996 -5.25 -4.57 30.31
CA LEU A 996 -5.80 -5.51 29.34
C LEU A 996 -7.07 -6.19 29.88
N GLY A 997 -7.08 -6.48 31.19
CA GLY A 997 -8.22 -7.10 31.88
C GLY A 997 -9.45 -6.20 31.93
N SER A 998 -9.32 -4.92 32.26
CA SER A 998 -10.49 -4.01 32.33
C SER A 998 -11.09 -3.68 30.96
N ARG A 999 -10.30 -3.76 29.89
CA ARG A 999 -10.79 -3.64 28.50
C ARG A 999 -11.39 -4.94 27.94
N GLY A 1000 -11.29 -6.05 28.66
CA GLY A 1000 -11.76 -7.36 28.19
C GLY A 1000 -10.95 -7.90 27.02
N ILE A 1001 -9.67 -7.53 26.94
CA ILE A 1001 -8.74 -8.00 25.91
C ILE A 1001 -8.29 -9.43 26.26
N PRO A 1002 -8.33 -10.39 25.33
CA PRO A 1002 -7.80 -11.73 25.55
C PRO A 1002 -6.31 -11.69 25.88
N THR A 1003 -5.92 -12.33 26.99
CA THR A 1003 -4.52 -12.40 27.45
C THR A 1003 -4.17 -13.79 27.95
N ASN A 1004 -3.05 -14.35 27.49
CA ASN A 1004 -2.55 -15.67 27.88
C ASN A 1004 -3.64 -16.77 27.80
N THR A 1005 -4.55 -16.66 26.82
CA THR A 1005 -5.64 -17.61 26.64
C THR A 1005 -5.11 -18.94 26.11
N ARG A 1006 -3.95 -18.94 25.45
CA ARG A 1006 -3.29 -20.14 24.93
C ARG A 1006 -2.75 -21.06 26.02
N LYS A 1007 -3.16 -22.33 26.01
CA LYS A 1007 -2.77 -23.33 27.02
C LYS A 1007 -1.27 -23.58 27.11
N SER A 1008 -0.58 -23.64 25.97
CA SER A 1008 0.86 -23.92 25.88
C SER A 1008 1.71 -22.84 26.55
N GLU A 1009 1.21 -21.60 26.62
CA GLU A 1009 1.95 -20.44 27.11
C GLU A 1009 1.63 -20.08 28.57
N ARG A 1010 0.54 -20.60 29.16
CA ARG A 1010 0.13 -20.36 30.56
C ARG A 1010 1.18 -20.66 31.64
N LYS A 1011 2.27 -21.37 31.32
CA LYS A 1011 3.34 -21.75 32.27
C LYS A 1011 4.53 -20.80 32.32
N SER A 1012 4.63 -19.78 31.46
CA SER A 1012 5.69 -18.78 31.59
C SER A 1012 5.38 -17.87 32.79
N LYS A 1013 6.29 -17.85 33.79
CA LYS A 1013 6.18 -16.94 34.93
C LYS A 1013 6.12 -15.52 34.39
N LEU A 1014 5.06 -14.77 34.70
CA LEU A 1014 4.92 -13.32 34.46
C LEU A 1014 6.27 -12.61 34.67
N PRO A 1015 7.01 -12.26 33.61
CA PRO A 1015 8.21 -11.48 33.76
C PRO A 1015 7.81 -10.04 34.04
N LYS A 1016 8.47 -9.40 34.99
CA LYS A 1016 8.46 -7.94 35.09
C LYS A 1016 9.12 -7.40 33.83
N ASN A 1017 8.32 -7.07 32.83
CA ASN A 1017 8.81 -6.51 31.59
C ASN A 1017 9.41 -5.13 31.89
N LYS A 1018 10.73 -5.08 32.08
CA LYS A 1018 11.50 -3.85 31.89
C LYS A 1018 11.82 -3.83 30.40
N PRO A 1019 11.17 -2.99 29.60
CA PRO A 1019 11.53 -2.92 28.20
C PRO A 1019 13.00 -2.49 28.14
N ASN A 1020 13.84 -3.25 27.45
CA ASN A 1020 15.08 -2.73 26.90
C ASN A 1020 14.70 -1.79 25.75
N VAL A 1021 14.04 -0.68 26.08
CA VAL A 1021 14.10 0.49 25.21
C VAL A 1021 15.54 0.95 25.34
N ARG A 1022 16.40 0.55 24.41
CA ARG A 1022 17.44 1.48 23.97
C ARG A 1022 16.69 2.59 23.25
N VAL A 1023 16.12 3.50 24.04
CA VAL A 1023 16.00 4.89 23.64
C VAL A 1023 17.42 5.22 23.24
N GLY A 1024 17.66 5.48 21.95
CA GLY A 1024 18.92 6.05 21.50
C GLY A 1024 19.24 7.17 22.48
N ASN A 1025 20.35 7.02 23.21
CA ASN A 1025 20.70 7.82 24.37
C ASN A 1025 20.27 9.28 24.18
N SER A 1026 19.25 9.72 24.92
CA SER A 1026 18.94 11.15 25.07
C SER A 1026 19.98 11.85 25.97
N LYS A 1027 21.22 11.35 26.02
CA LYS A 1027 22.38 12.01 26.60
C LYS A 1027 23.17 12.60 25.44
N ASN A 1028 22.75 13.79 25.02
CA ASN A 1028 23.60 14.91 24.61
C ASN A 1028 22.70 16.02 24.04
N LEU A 1029 21.81 16.56 24.89
CA LEU A 1029 21.39 17.95 24.71
C LEU A 1029 22.58 18.81 25.16
N PRO A 1030 23.14 19.72 24.34
CA PRO A 1030 24.09 20.69 24.84
C PRO A 1030 23.39 21.54 25.90
N GLY A 1031 23.90 21.48 27.13
CA GLY A 1031 23.41 22.29 28.24
C GLY A 1031 23.52 23.77 27.87
N TYR A 1032 22.37 24.43 27.73
CA TYR A 1032 22.30 25.88 27.73
C TYR A 1032 22.81 26.39 29.08
N GLY A 1033 24.06 26.86 29.11
CA GLY A 1033 24.67 27.51 30.27
C GLY A 1033 24.05 28.89 30.51
N GLY A 1034 22.88 28.92 31.17
CA GLY A 1034 22.30 30.13 31.72
C GLY A 1034 22.99 30.50 33.04
N LYS A 1035 23.98 31.41 32.98
CA LYS A 1035 24.57 32.01 34.18
C LYS A 1035 23.52 32.84 34.92
N ASN A 1036 23.31 32.49 36.19
CA ASN A 1036 22.59 33.28 37.19
C ASN A 1036 22.99 34.76 37.15
N ARG A 1037 22.03 35.65 36.88
CA ARG A 1037 22.05 37.04 37.34
C ARG A 1037 20.78 37.27 38.15
N ARG A 1038 20.98 37.50 39.45
CA ARG A 1038 19.95 38.01 40.37
C ARG A 1038 19.52 39.41 39.92
N PRO A 1039 18.26 39.81 40.14
CA PRO A 1039 17.85 41.18 39.90
C PRO A 1039 18.45 42.11 40.96
N PRO A 1040 18.86 43.35 40.63
CA PRO A 1040 19.00 44.39 41.63
C PRO A 1040 17.61 44.91 42.02
N VAL A 1041 17.56 45.46 43.24
CA VAL A 1041 16.43 46.13 43.90
C VAL A 1041 15.80 47.20 43.02
#